data_AF-A0A523GVJ0-F1
#
_entry.id   AF-A0A523GVJ0-F1
#
_cell.length_a   1.000
_cell.length_b   1.000
_cell.length_c   1.000
_cell.angle_alpha   90.00
_cell.angle_beta   90.00
_cell.angle_gamma   90.00
#
_symmetry.space_group_name_H-M   'P 1'
#
loop_
_entity.id
_entity.type
_entity.pdbx_description
1 polymer ?
#
loop_
_entity_poly.entity_id
_entity_poly.type
_entity_poly.pdbx_seq_one_letter_code
_entity_poly.pdbx_strand_id
1 'polypeptide(L)'
;MNLNLIIRSPWYSRMRSFATAGFMTCMAAVLLATGVYAQASDEDRINGPVRPAPAETQFRLYFIGNTGIGDEETLKKTLSLLKRRLSAESENAAVVFLGDQLPEGGLPGEAAPGREAAESRLDLLVDVVEDFPGRVFVIPGETEYEIGPTPLDALLRQESYLESKMNRGNVFIPDGGLPGPHEVKLTDDIRMVALNTQWLLQKNPLPVGDTGEFLARETADVYAELSEIILDRHTDDLIVLGHHPIMSNGKYGGHYGRTYMIPVLGTAWYAMKRMRRDEQYFGGQRNEWMREQLFEMLSLHENVIYASAHDKSLQRFESERQNFSQSFIVSGSASGGEHVEDEHELKGYDTEFVSEEPGFMTAQFYKDGSIWMDAWAPSLSLPDGKRLYSGVVREAELNTMPATHQKIRPEGFADSTRVSIPSTAYQAGTLRKWFLGSNWRHVWNIPVELNYLDLETAGGGLNAVKRGGGMQTISVRLENDEGHQFVVRSVNKDGARVLPPVWQDTFIAPIMNDLMSYSHPFGVLPIPILADAAGVYHANPRVVWVPADDRLGTFSSLVGGSVMLFEERPNKDMSHEASFGNSKDVVGWSEMHYEVTRDNDNRVDTYFMARSRLFDMFLSDWDRHKDQWRWASFDDPDGNGTRFRPIPRDRDNAFNRINAFLYPVAKPFIKIQDFRKSYGAVKGLGTNGRTQDHRFLSSLSESEWTDIADSLKNALSDDIIQEAFHTLPKPIFEASGQDLIDIALVRRDKLPSIASSFYRLHARTVDVIGSNKHERFEVTRIDDDHTLVVVYRTTKEGEIRSEMYRRMILRSETREINLYGLGGNDQFIVTGKVDEGTTVNAVGGAGDDTFDDSSFVSGSSRKTRFYDSTHPGNSWSTGKETHVVRTDDPKENSYTGEFEFEQIIPVPFAWYNSEDGFILQLYGLYTQYGFRKTPAAVHTLAVQYATSTTAFSTSYNAVFHEVIHRWNVGMGISYAGSDNTTNFYGLGNETSDDREDIFTSGLSRMSIMMPFIYDHPLGLSLVLTPALEATKLTDEKFELLEGLDEPGVSAPQSGRQWFASFYSLINFQYVDQTDNPLHGFNWDVNLDLHAGLSFADDSFVGIGSALSLYTSLPFRRQITFATRFGAQHIFGTFPFYEANVVGGRTNLRGYASSRFSGRSNAFWNNDLRVELLKVNGGITPGRLGLLGFVDTGRVWTDGESSSKWHVGYGGGVWLNIVDEVLVNFTTGKSNEQNYLSAGLGFFF
;
A
#
# COMPACT_ATOMS: atom_id res chain seq x y z
N MET A 1 40.28 24.72 16.23
CA MET A 1 40.72 25.44 15.01
C MET A 1 40.11 26.85 15.06
N ASN A 2 40.91 27.91 14.93
CA ASN A 2 40.52 29.29 15.28
C ASN A 2 39.76 29.96 14.10
N LEU A 3 38.42 29.98 14.14
CA LEU A 3 37.54 30.46 13.04
C LEU A 3 37.83 31.89 12.55
N ASN A 4 38.43 32.74 13.39
CA ASN A 4 38.69 34.14 13.09
C ASN A 4 39.81 34.39 12.05
N LEU A 5 40.63 33.37 11.71
CA LEU A 5 41.68 33.49 10.70
C LEU A 5 41.19 33.21 9.27
N ILE A 6 40.06 32.51 9.09
CA ILE A 6 39.52 32.16 7.77
C ILE A 6 38.77 33.35 7.14
N ILE A 7 38.10 34.18 7.97
CA ILE A 7 37.25 35.30 7.54
C ILE A 7 38.05 36.49 6.99
N ARG A 8 39.36 36.61 7.30
CA ARG A 8 40.21 37.75 6.90
C ARG A 8 41.19 37.48 5.74
N SER A 9 41.12 36.30 5.11
CA SER A 9 42.01 35.96 4.01
C SER A 9 41.50 36.53 2.66
N PRO A 10 42.40 36.87 1.70
CA PRO A 10 42.02 37.24 0.32
C PRO A 10 41.19 36.16 -0.40
N TRP A 11 41.22 34.92 0.12
CA TRP A 11 40.44 33.77 -0.34
C TRP A 11 38.94 33.92 -0.08
N TYR A 12 38.52 34.44 1.07
CA TYR A 12 37.09 34.65 1.40
C TYR A 12 36.44 35.68 0.48
N SER A 13 37.18 36.74 0.11
CA SER A 13 36.66 37.79 -0.78
C SER A 13 36.48 37.30 -2.22
N ARG A 14 37.36 36.43 -2.74
CA ARG A 14 37.27 35.89 -4.10
C ARG A 14 36.21 34.78 -4.23
N MET A 15 36.09 33.90 -3.23
CA MET A 15 34.98 32.94 -3.15
C MET A 15 33.63 33.65 -3.05
N ARG A 16 33.55 34.73 -2.24
CA ARG A 16 32.37 35.58 -2.19
C ARG A 16 32.09 36.15 -3.58
N SER A 17 33.03 36.79 -4.27
CA SER A 17 32.76 37.38 -5.60
C SER A 17 32.30 36.38 -6.68
N PHE A 18 32.85 35.16 -6.74
CA PHE A 18 32.42 34.14 -7.73
C PHE A 18 31.12 33.43 -7.34
N ALA A 19 30.96 33.06 -6.07
CA ALA A 19 29.71 32.48 -5.57
C ALA A 19 28.56 33.51 -5.64
N THR A 20 28.83 34.79 -5.35
CA THR A 20 27.83 35.86 -5.48
C THR A 20 27.51 36.17 -6.93
N ALA A 21 28.44 36.00 -7.89
CA ALA A 21 28.14 36.17 -9.32
C ALA A 21 27.33 35.00 -9.88
N GLY A 22 27.65 33.75 -9.55
CA GLY A 22 26.84 32.57 -9.89
C GLY A 22 25.45 32.64 -9.24
N PHE A 23 25.40 32.95 -7.95
CA PHE A 23 24.17 33.15 -7.19
C PHE A 23 23.36 34.32 -7.74
N MET A 24 23.95 35.48 -8.05
CA MET A 24 23.23 36.61 -8.66
C MET A 24 22.78 36.31 -10.09
N THR A 25 23.46 35.46 -10.86
CA THR A 25 23.03 35.12 -12.22
C THR A 25 21.86 34.12 -12.19
N CYS A 26 21.89 33.13 -11.30
CA CYS A 26 20.75 32.24 -11.04
C CYS A 26 19.57 33.01 -10.40
N MET A 27 19.85 33.90 -9.44
CA MET A 27 18.82 34.73 -8.79
C MET A 27 18.28 35.78 -9.76
N ALA A 28 19.08 36.31 -10.70
CA ALA A 28 18.61 37.17 -11.78
C ALA A 28 17.79 36.40 -12.82
N ALA A 29 18.12 35.14 -13.11
CA ALA A 29 17.29 34.27 -13.97
C ALA A 29 15.96 33.91 -13.28
N VAL A 30 15.97 33.67 -11.96
CA VAL A 30 14.76 33.49 -11.14
C VAL A 30 13.97 34.80 -11.06
N LEU A 31 14.62 35.96 -10.86
CA LEU A 31 13.96 37.27 -10.82
C LEU A 31 13.40 37.70 -12.20
N LEU A 32 14.09 37.37 -13.29
CA LEU A 32 13.61 37.60 -14.66
C LEU A 32 12.46 36.64 -15.02
N ALA A 33 12.46 35.41 -14.51
CA ALA A 33 11.32 34.49 -14.61
C ALA A 33 10.13 34.96 -13.76
N THR A 34 10.37 35.57 -12.58
CA THR A 34 9.31 36.17 -11.74
C THR A 34 8.75 37.48 -12.32
N GLY A 35 9.52 38.17 -13.19
CA GLY A 35 9.19 39.51 -13.69
C GLY A 35 8.24 39.55 -14.89
N VAL A 36 7.83 38.40 -15.46
CA VAL A 36 7.02 38.36 -16.70
C VAL A 36 5.57 37.89 -16.48
N TYR A 37 5.17 37.49 -15.27
CA TYR A 37 3.77 37.14 -14.98
C TYR A 37 3.37 37.64 -13.59
N ALA A 38 3.00 38.91 -13.50
CA ALA A 38 2.32 39.47 -12.34
C ALA A 38 1.35 40.57 -12.79
N GLN A 39 0.19 40.15 -13.29
CA GLN A 39 -1.05 40.93 -13.28
C GLN A 39 -2.21 40.02 -13.74
N ALA A 40 -2.90 39.42 -12.78
CA ALA A 40 -4.28 39.01 -12.92
C ALA A 40 -5.01 39.58 -11.69
N SER A 41 -6.10 40.30 -11.94
CA SER A 41 -6.87 41.12 -11.01
C SER A 41 -7.86 40.31 -10.16
N ASP A 42 -7.99 40.67 -8.89
CA ASP A 42 -8.89 40.12 -7.85
C ASP A 42 -10.43 40.28 -8.12
N GLU A 43 -10.88 40.47 -9.35
CA GLU A 43 -12.29 40.88 -9.62
C GLU A 43 -13.28 39.73 -9.90
N ASP A 44 -12.87 38.47 -10.06
CA ASP A 44 -13.80 37.36 -10.41
C ASP A 44 -14.39 36.59 -9.21
N ARG A 45 -14.02 36.91 -7.96
CA ARG A 45 -14.36 36.14 -6.75
C ARG A 45 -15.84 36.11 -6.31
N ILE A 46 -16.76 36.77 -7.02
CA ILE A 46 -18.15 36.97 -6.54
C ILE A 46 -19.21 36.34 -7.46
N ASN A 47 -18.86 35.88 -8.67
CA ASN A 47 -19.82 35.34 -9.63
C ASN A 47 -19.59 33.85 -9.92
N GLY A 48 -19.76 33.00 -8.90
CA GLY A 48 -20.01 31.57 -9.11
C GLY A 48 -21.31 31.34 -9.91
N PRO A 49 -21.53 30.13 -10.44
CA PRO A 49 -22.72 29.82 -11.24
C PRO A 49 -23.99 30.23 -10.49
N VAL A 50 -24.87 30.96 -11.18
CA VAL A 50 -26.16 31.39 -10.62
C VAL A 50 -27.01 30.13 -10.43
N ARG A 51 -27.26 29.78 -9.16
CA ARG A 51 -28.13 28.67 -8.77
C ARG A 51 -29.46 28.76 -9.56
N PRO A 52 -29.83 27.77 -10.38
CA PRO A 52 -31.13 27.75 -11.03
C PRO A 52 -32.26 27.75 -9.98
N ALA A 53 -33.49 28.09 -10.38
CA ALA A 53 -34.63 28.09 -9.48
C ALA A 53 -34.74 26.70 -8.82
N PRO A 54 -34.73 26.62 -7.47
CA PRO A 54 -34.46 25.35 -6.79
C PRO A 54 -35.58 24.34 -7.05
N ALA A 55 -35.20 23.11 -7.35
CA ALA A 55 -36.04 21.95 -7.15
C ALA A 55 -36.41 21.82 -5.66
N GLU A 56 -37.38 20.97 -5.32
CA GLU A 56 -37.77 20.74 -3.92
C GLU A 56 -36.59 20.13 -3.15
N THR A 57 -36.19 20.74 -2.02
CA THR A 57 -35.11 20.22 -1.16
C THR A 57 -35.53 18.88 -0.54
N GLN A 58 -34.68 17.87 -0.69
CA GLN A 58 -34.86 16.56 -0.09
C GLN A 58 -34.27 16.51 1.32
N PHE A 59 -33.04 16.99 1.49
CA PHE A 59 -32.35 17.00 2.78
C PHE A 59 -31.29 18.10 2.85
N ARG A 60 -30.98 18.60 4.06
CA ARG A 60 -29.92 19.61 4.27
C ARG A 60 -29.00 19.25 5.44
N LEU A 61 -27.69 19.33 5.20
CA LEU A 61 -26.65 19.12 6.21
C LEU A 61 -25.90 20.41 6.51
N TYR A 62 -25.63 20.64 7.79
CA TYR A 62 -24.80 21.73 8.31
C TYR A 62 -23.55 21.14 8.98
N PHE A 63 -22.39 21.70 8.65
CA PHE A 63 -21.10 21.24 9.14
C PHE A 63 -20.40 22.36 9.89
N ILE A 64 -20.03 22.14 11.16
CA ILE A 64 -19.34 23.13 11.99
C ILE A 64 -18.36 22.45 12.95
N GLY A 65 -17.09 22.84 12.95
CA GLY A 65 -16.06 22.27 13.82
C GLY A 65 -15.26 23.32 14.59
N ASN A 66 -14.42 22.88 15.52
CA ASN A 66 -13.51 23.71 16.33
C ASN A 66 -14.22 24.75 17.19
N THR A 67 -15.39 24.39 17.73
CA THR A 67 -16.19 25.30 18.56
C THR A 67 -15.57 25.55 19.94
N GLY A 68 -14.68 24.68 20.41
CA GLY A 68 -13.95 24.82 21.67
C GLY A 68 -12.70 25.69 21.59
N ILE A 69 -12.13 25.88 20.40
CA ILE A 69 -10.76 26.41 20.23
C ILE A 69 -10.79 27.73 19.47
N GLY A 70 -10.67 28.87 20.14
CA GLY A 70 -10.61 30.18 19.49
C GLY A 70 -11.33 31.28 20.26
N ASP A 71 -11.72 32.35 19.59
CA ASP A 71 -12.37 33.51 20.20
C ASP A 71 -13.86 33.23 20.47
N GLU A 72 -14.28 33.45 21.73
CA GLU A 72 -15.65 33.19 22.16
C GLU A 72 -16.67 34.17 21.56
N GLU A 73 -16.30 35.45 21.37
CA GLU A 73 -17.21 36.44 20.80
C GLU A 73 -17.52 36.11 19.33
N THR A 74 -16.51 35.70 18.60
CA THR A 74 -16.60 35.21 17.22
C THR A 74 -17.48 33.96 17.16
N LEU A 75 -17.24 32.98 18.04
CA LEU A 75 -18.11 31.80 18.12
C LEU A 75 -19.58 32.20 18.34
N LYS A 76 -19.87 33.07 19.32
CA LYS A 76 -21.25 33.49 19.61
C LYS A 76 -21.92 34.12 18.38
N LYS A 77 -21.18 34.87 17.56
CA LYS A 77 -21.70 35.44 16.30
C LYS A 77 -22.00 34.35 15.27
N THR A 78 -21.10 33.38 15.08
CA THR A 78 -21.28 32.23 14.18
C THR A 78 -22.46 31.35 14.62
N LEU A 79 -22.53 30.99 15.90
CA LEU A 79 -23.61 30.19 16.49
C LEU A 79 -24.96 30.91 16.43
N SER A 80 -24.98 32.24 16.61
CA SER A 80 -26.21 33.02 16.42
C SER A 80 -26.74 32.97 15.00
N LEU A 81 -25.85 32.98 14.00
CA LEU A 81 -26.22 32.79 12.60
C LEU A 81 -26.72 31.36 12.35
N LEU A 82 -26.02 30.36 12.89
CA LEU A 82 -26.42 28.95 12.76
C LEU A 82 -27.80 28.71 13.38
N LYS A 83 -28.06 29.17 14.62
CA LYS A 83 -29.36 29.06 15.30
C LYS A 83 -30.49 29.60 14.44
N ARG A 84 -30.35 30.82 13.91
CA ARG A 84 -31.38 31.43 13.03
C ARG A 84 -31.68 30.57 11.81
N ARG A 85 -30.66 29.97 11.21
CA ARG A 85 -30.82 29.10 10.04
C ARG A 85 -31.48 27.78 10.40
N LEU A 86 -31.03 27.13 11.47
CA LEU A 86 -31.61 25.87 11.95
C LEU A 86 -33.07 26.04 12.37
N SER A 87 -33.44 27.14 13.03
CA SER A 87 -34.85 27.42 13.40
C SER A 87 -35.78 27.59 12.19
N ALA A 88 -35.24 27.82 10.98
CA ALA A 88 -36.01 27.92 9.74
C ALA A 88 -36.09 26.59 8.97
N GLU A 89 -35.41 25.54 9.43
CA GLU A 89 -35.40 24.22 8.79
C GLU A 89 -36.55 23.32 9.27
N SER A 90 -36.78 22.25 8.50
CA SER A 90 -37.72 21.17 8.87
C SER A 90 -36.99 19.98 9.50
N GLU A 91 -37.72 18.90 9.79
CA GLU A 91 -37.13 17.62 10.23
C GLU A 91 -36.18 16.98 9.20
N ASN A 92 -36.29 17.37 7.92
CA ASN A 92 -35.40 16.94 6.83
C ASN A 92 -34.08 17.72 6.78
N ALA A 93 -33.50 17.97 7.94
CA ALA A 93 -32.19 18.59 8.07
C ALA A 93 -31.41 17.97 9.24
N ALA A 94 -30.09 18.07 9.18
CA ALA A 94 -29.23 17.76 10.33
C ALA A 94 -28.06 18.73 10.46
N VAL A 95 -27.55 18.86 11.68
CA VAL A 95 -26.32 19.59 12.01
C VAL A 95 -25.29 18.63 12.61
N VAL A 96 -24.05 18.76 12.15
CA VAL A 96 -22.91 17.96 12.57
C VAL A 96 -21.85 18.87 13.19
N PHE A 97 -21.54 18.62 14.47
CA PHE A 97 -20.42 19.21 15.18
C PHE A 97 -19.17 18.35 14.97
N LEU A 98 -18.25 18.83 14.12
CA LEU A 98 -17.13 18.06 13.54
C LEU A 98 -15.90 17.92 14.45
N GLY A 99 -16.06 17.78 15.76
CA GLY A 99 -14.95 17.67 16.73
C GLY A 99 -14.48 19.01 17.32
N ASP A 100 -13.66 18.91 18.36
CA ASP A 100 -13.09 20.00 19.15
C ASP A 100 -14.15 20.96 19.69
N GLN A 101 -15.07 20.42 20.49
CA GLN A 101 -16.12 21.21 21.14
C GLN A 101 -15.63 21.90 22.41
N LEU A 102 -14.58 21.38 23.03
CA LEU A 102 -13.91 21.99 24.17
C LEU A 102 -12.42 22.26 23.89
N PRO A 103 -11.79 23.16 24.66
CA PRO A 103 -10.32 23.22 24.74
C PRO A 103 -9.72 21.90 25.23
N GLU A 104 -8.39 21.75 25.10
CA GLU A 104 -7.63 20.56 25.53
C GLU A 104 -8.07 20.02 26.91
N GLY A 105 -8.35 18.71 26.98
CA GLY A 105 -8.66 17.97 28.20
C GLY A 105 -10.11 17.49 28.33
N GLY A 106 -10.96 17.79 27.34
CA GLY A 106 -12.38 17.41 27.34
C GLY A 106 -13.16 17.94 28.54
N LEU A 107 -14.29 17.29 28.89
CA LEU A 107 -15.12 17.72 30.01
C LEU A 107 -14.53 17.25 31.36
N PRO A 108 -14.12 18.17 32.27
CA PRO A 108 -13.52 17.78 33.55
C PRO A 108 -14.50 17.04 34.48
N GLY A 109 -13.99 16.37 35.51
CA GLY A 109 -14.83 15.78 36.56
C GLY A 109 -15.62 16.84 37.36
N GLU A 110 -16.72 16.45 38.00
CA GLU A 110 -17.67 17.38 38.64
C GLU A 110 -17.02 18.34 39.67
N ALA A 111 -16.00 17.88 40.39
CA ALA A 111 -15.29 18.67 41.40
C ALA A 111 -14.04 19.40 40.87
N ALA A 112 -13.72 19.29 39.58
CA ALA A 112 -12.50 19.84 39.01
C ALA A 112 -12.62 21.34 38.69
N PRO A 113 -11.57 22.15 38.92
CA PRO A 113 -11.51 23.53 38.44
C PRO A 113 -11.73 23.59 36.93
N GLY A 114 -12.60 24.49 36.47
CA GLY A 114 -12.90 24.66 35.04
C GLY A 114 -14.13 23.89 34.52
N ARG A 115 -14.75 23.01 35.32
CA ARG A 115 -16.00 22.31 34.96
C ARG A 115 -17.10 23.28 34.50
N GLU A 116 -17.40 24.32 35.29
CA GLU A 116 -18.44 25.30 34.98
C GLU A 116 -18.18 26.06 33.67
N ALA A 117 -16.91 26.36 33.36
CA ALA A 117 -16.54 27.02 32.12
C ALA A 117 -16.69 26.10 30.90
N ALA A 118 -16.34 24.82 31.05
CA ALA A 118 -16.55 23.81 30.01
C ALA A 118 -18.04 23.54 29.76
N GLU A 119 -18.85 23.40 30.82
CA GLU A 119 -20.31 23.28 30.71
C GLU A 119 -20.93 24.51 30.03
N SER A 120 -20.51 25.72 30.43
CA SER A 120 -20.99 26.96 29.79
C SER A 120 -20.68 27.01 28.29
N ARG A 121 -19.58 26.39 27.85
CA ARG A 121 -19.21 26.30 26.44
C ARG A 121 -20.09 25.30 25.70
N LEU A 122 -20.33 24.12 26.28
CA LEU A 122 -21.23 23.10 25.72
C LEU A 122 -22.68 23.60 25.67
N ASP A 123 -23.11 24.37 26.67
CA ASP A 123 -24.45 24.97 26.72
C ASP A 123 -24.70 25.91 25.53
N LEU A 124 -23.67 26.58 24.98
CA LEU A 124 -23.82 27.34 23.73
C LEU A 124 -24.22 26.44 22.55
N LEU A 125 -23.76 25.19 22.51
CA LEU A 125 -24.13 24.24 21.46
C LEU A 125 -25.55 23.72 21.66
N VAL A 126 -25.92 23.44 22.91
CA VAL A 126 -27.28 23.04 23.31
C VAL A 126 -28.29 24.14 22.93
N ASP A 127 -27.99 25.39 23.26
CA ASP A 127 -28.83 26.56 22.96
C ASP A 127 -29.05 26.75 21.46
N VAL A 128 -28.08 26.41 20.61
CA VAL A 128 -28.16 26.58 19.16
C VAL A 128 -29.15 25.62 18.52
N VAL A 129 -29.30 24.42 19.08
CA VAL A 129 -30.15 23.36 18.54
C VAL A 129 -31.49 23.22 19.26
N GLU A 130 -31.73 23.98 20.33
CA GLU A 130 -32.95 23.93 21.15
C GLU A 130 -34.25 23.92 20.31
N ASP A 131 -34.39 24.90 19.41
CA ASP A 131 -35.57 25.08 18.55
C ASP A 131 -35.46 24.36 17.19
N PHE A 132 -34.42 23.55 16.96
CA PHE A 132 -34.18 22.90 15.67
C PHE A 132 -34.96 21.57 15.57
N PRO A 133 -35.92 21.39 14.65
CA PRO A 133 -36.69 20.15 14.58
C PRO A 133 -35.93 18.96 13.96
N GLY A 134 -34.76 19.20 13.34
CA GLY A 134 -33.95 18.17 12.70
C GLY A 134 -33.01 17.41 13.65
N ARG A 135 -32.11 16.62 13.07
CA ARG A 135 -31.19 15.73 13.80
C ARG A 135 -29.87 16.42 14.16
N VAL A 136 -29.30 16.05 15.30
CA VAL A 136 -28.04 16.63 15.80
C VAL A 136 -27.03 15.50 15.95
N PHE A 137 -25.83 15.71 15.42
CA PHE A 137 -24.72 14.77 15.52
C PHE A 137 -23.46 15.48 16.00
N VAL A 138 -22.70 14.83 16.85
CA VAL A 138 -21.42 15.30 17.41
C VAL A 138 -20.41 14.19 17.22
N ILE A 139 -19.25 14.52 16.66
CA ILE A 139 -18.11 13.59 16.57
C ILE A 139 -16.96 14.15 17.43
N PRO A 140 -16.04 13.31 17.95
CA PRO A 140 -14.92 13.79 18.74
C PRO A 140 -13.77 14.34 17.87
N GLY A 141 -13.04 15.34 18.37
CA GLY A 141 -11.77 15.84 17.83
C GLY A 141 -10.57 15.45 18.70
N GLU A 142 -9.39 16.04 18.48
CA GLU A 142 -8.21 15.73 19.29
C GLU A 142 -8.27 16.29 20.70
N THR A 143 -8.89 17.47 20.89
CA THR A 143 -8.83 18.14 22.20
C THR A 143 -9.63 17.42 23.27
N GLU A 144 -10.62 16.63 22.87
CA GLU A 144 -11.35 15.72 23.76
C GLU A 144 -10.48 14.58 24.31
N TYR A 145 -9.34 14.28 23.68
CA TYR A 145 -8.39 13.23 24.07
C TYR A 145 -7.08 13.77 24.67
N GLU A 146 -6.74 15.04 24.44
CA GLU A 146 -5.43 15.59 24.80
C GLU A 146 -5.38 16.07 26.27
N ILE A 147 -4.65 15.29 27.09
CA ILE A 147 -4.14 15.57 28.45
C ILE A 147 -5.05 15.15 29.64
N GLY A 148 -4.77 13.96 30.16
CA GLY A 148 -5.20 13.46 31.48
C GLY A 148 -4.75 12.00 31.69
N PRO A 149 -4.73 11.47 32.93
CA PRO A 149 -4.50 10.03 33.16
C PRO A 149 -5.64 9.14 32.61
N THR A 150 -6.79 9.73 32.27
CA THR A 150 -8.03 9.05 31.82
C THR A 150 -8.76 9.88 30.73
N PRO A 151 -8.20 10.05 29.53
CA PRO A 151 -8.78 10.89 28.47
C PRO A 151 -10.13 10.37 27.96
N LEU A 152 -10.30 9.04 27.88
CA LEU A 152 -11.58 8.41 27.54
C LEU A 152 -12.71 8.83 28.49
N ASP A 153 -12.45 8.88 29.80
CA ASP A 153 -13.48 9.29 30.78
C ASP A 153 -13.94 10.74 30.57
N ALA A 154 -13.08 11.63 30.07
CA ALA A 154 -13.44 13.01 29.76
C ALA A 154 -14.37 13.10 28.56
N LEU A 155 -14.08 12.32 27.51
CA LEU A 155 -14.96 12.18 26.36
C LEU A 155 -16.32 11.59 26.75
N LEU A 156 -16.34 10.49 27.51
CA LEU A 156 -17.59 9.84 27.95
C LEU A 156 -18.45 10.77 28.82
N ARG A 157 -17.82 11.63 29.64
CA ARG A 157 -18.55 12.67 30.40
C ARG A 157 -19.15 13.72 29.48
N GLN A 158 -18.44 14.14 28.44
CA GLN A 158 -18.92 15.11 27.46
C GLN A 158 -20.09 14.58 26.65
N GLU A 159 -19.97 13.34 26.16
CA GLU A 159 -21.05 12.57 25.51
C GLU A 159 -22.29 12.52 26.41
N SER A 160 -22.14 12.00 27.64
CA SER A 160 -23.24 11.93 28.61
C SER A 160 -23.87 13.30 28.90
N TYR A 161 -23.04 14.36 28.99
CA TYR A 161 -23.52 15.72 29.25
C TYR A 161 -24.38 16.23 28.09
N LEU A 162 -23.88 16.15 26.85
CA LEU A 162 -24.59 16.63 25.66
C LEU A 162 -25.89 15.86 25.41
N GLU A 163 -25.88 14.54 25.52
CA GLU A 163 -27.08 13.70 25.37
C GLU A 163 -28.15 14.05 26.41
N SER A 164 -27.73 14.19 27.67
CA SER A 164 -28.66 14.54 28.76
C SER A 164 -29.28 15.93 28.60
N LYS A 165 -28.51 16.91 28.12
CA LYS A 165 -28.94 18.31 27.97
C LYS A 165 -29.77 18.52 26.71
N MET A 166 -29.39 17.89 25.60
CA MET A 166 -30.14 18.00 24.35
C MET A 166 -31.43 17.17 24.37
N ASN A 167 -31.47 16.08 25.16
CA ASN A 167 -32.63 15.19 25.32
C ASN A 167 -33.18 14.66 23.98
N ARG A 168 -32.27 14.22 23.10
CA ARG A 168 -32.54 13.79 21.71
C ARG A 168 -32.12 12.35 21.40
N GLY A 169 -31.88 11.53 22.43
CA GLY A 169 -31.28 10.19 22.28
C GLY A 169 -29.78 10.29 22.07
N ASN A 170 -29.18 9.29 21.41
CA ASN A 170 -27.76 9.32 21.08
C ASN A 170 -27.50 10.38 20.00
N VAL A 171 -26.76 11.43 20.38
CA VAL A 171 -26.29 12.51 19.49
C VAL A 171 -24.79 12.45 19.25
N PHE A 172 -24.04 11.62 19.99
CA PHE A 172 -22.59 11.54 19.95
C PHE A 172 -22.17 10.26 19.22
N ILE A 173 -21.57 10.40 18.04
CA ILE A 173 -21.25 9.26 17.17
C ILE A 173 -19.79 9.31 16.69
N PRO A 174 -19.07 8.18 16.65
CA PRO A 174 -19.40 6.88 17.27
C PRO A 174 -19.47 6.95 18.81
N ASP A 175 -20.37 6.16 19.40
CA ASP A 175 -20.62 6.08 20.85
C ASP A 175 -19.40 5.49 21.60
N GLY A 176 -19.21 5.87 22.86
CA GLY A 176 -18.26 5.20 23.75
C GLY A 176 -16.79 5.45 23.43
N GLY A 177 -16.49 6.45 22.58
CA GLY A 177 -15.15 6.73 22.08
C GLY A 177 -14.63 5.70 21.07
N LEU A 178 -15.51 4.83 20.54
CA LEU A 178 -15.15 3.83 19.53
C LEU A 178 -14.69 4.47 18.20
N PRO A 179 -13.94 3.74 17.35
CA PRO A 179 -13.42 4.29 16.10
C PRO A 179 -14.49 4.55 15.02
N GLY A 180 -15.64 3.86 15.08
CA GLY A 180 -16.52 3.69 13.92
C GLY A 180 -15.94 2.64 12.96
N PRO A 181 -16.49 2.50 11.74
CA PRO A 181 -17.53 3.34 11.13
C PRO A 181 -18.91 3.20 11.79
N HIS A 182 -19.60 4.32 12.04
CA HIS A 182 -20.98 4.32 12.52
C HIS A 182 -21.94 4.79 11.41
N GLU A 183 -22.71 3.87 10.84
CA GLU A 183 -23.65 4.17 9.74
C GLU A 183 -24.98 4.73 10.24
N VAL A 184 -25.41 5.86 9.66
CA VAL A 184 -26.69 6.52 9.92
C VAL A 184 -27.47 6.68 8.62
N LYS A 185 -28.70 6.15 8.60
CA LYS A 185 -29.66 6.38 7.51
C LYS A 185 -30.25 7.79 7.62
N LEU A 186 -29.95 8.67 6.67
CA LEU A 186 -30.55 10.01 6.65
C LEU A 186 -31.90 10.01 5.92
N THR A 187 -31.93 9.46 4.71
CA THR A 187 -33.16 9.19 3.94
C THR A 187 -33.03 7.79 3.32
N ASP A 188 -33.92 7.39 2.39
CA ASP A 188 -33.77 6.13 1.68
C ASP A 188 -32.52 6.09 0.79
N ASP A 189 -32.12 7.25 0.26
CA ASP A 189 -31.03 7.39 -0.73
C ASP A 189 -29.81 8.18 -0.21
N ILE A 190 -29.83 8.64 1.06
CA ILE A 190 -28.72 9.42 1.66
C ILE A 190 -28.22 8.73 2.93
N ARG A 191 -26.91 8.46 2.99
CA ARG A 191 -26.22 7.81 4.10
C ARG A 191 -25.14 8.68 4.68
N MET A 192 -24.97 8.61 6.00
CA MET A 192 -23.89 9.26 6.71
C MET A 192 -23.11 8.23 7.50
N VAL A 193 -21.79 8.29 7.46
CA VAL A 193 -20.89 7.39 8.19
C VAL A 193 -19.94 8.22 9.03
N ALA A 194 -19.93 8.04 10.35
CA ALA A 194 -19.05 8.77 11.25
C ALA A 194 -17.82 7.95 11.65
N LEU A 195 -16.66 8.60 11.64
CA LEU A 195 -15.38 8.06 12.08
C LEU A 195 -14.81 8.93 13.21
N ASN A 196 -14.32 8.28 14.24
CA ASN A 196 -13.48 8.91 15.26
C ASN A 196 -12.02 8.85 14.79
N THR A 197 -11.63 9.83 13.97
CA THR A 197 -10.29 9.85 13.36
C THR A 197 -9.19 10.05 14.40
N GLN A 198 -9.46 10.68 15.55
CA GLN A 198 -8.48 10.77 16.63
C GLN A 198 -8.10 9.40 17.20
N TRP A 199 -9.05 8.44 17.23
CA TRP A 199 -8.76 7.06 17.60
C TRP A 199 -7.67 6.44 16.70
N LEU A 200 -7.69 6.75 15.39
CA LEU A 200 -6.72 6.24 14.41
C LEU A 200 -5.32 6.87 14.60
N LEU A 201 -5.23 8.07 15.18
CA LEU A 201 -3.98 8.82 15.32
C LEU A 201 -3.32 8.64 16.70
N GLN A 202 -4.10 8.48 17.78
CA GLN A 202 -3.60 8.51 19.15
C GLN A 202 -2.81 7.28 19.60
N LYS A 203 -1.83 7.48 20.49
CA LYS A 203 -0.93 6.42 21.04
C LYS A 203 -1.41 5.83 22.37
N ASN A 204 -2.45 6.40 22.97
CA ASN A 204 -3.01 5.94 24.24
C ASN A 204 -3.80 4.63 24.06
N PRO A 205 -4.05 3.86 25.13
CA PRO A 205 -4.91 2.69 25.08
C PRO A 205 -6.26 3.04 24.45
N LEU A 206 -6.60 2.31 23.40
CA LEU A 206 -7.78 2.53 22.59
C LEU A 206 -8.98 1.85 23.23
N PRO A 207 -10.16 2.50 23.34
CA PRO A 207 -11.38 1.77 23.67
C PRO A 207 -11.64 0.71 22.59
N VAL A 208 -11.80 -0.53 23.04
CA VAL A 208 -12.15 -1.70 22.22
C VAL A 208 -13.60 -2.03 22.51
N GLY A 209 -14.39 -2.22 21.47
CA GLY A 209 -15.81 -2.52 21.62
C GLY A 209 -16.46 -2.95 20.33
N ASP A 210 -17.69 -3.42 20.47
CA ASP A 210 -18.56 -3.82 19.37
C ASP A 210 -19.06 -2.56 18.64
N THR A 211 -18.75 -2.42 17.34
CA THR A 211 -19.25 -1.35 16.48
C THR A 211 -20.59 -1.70 15.82
N GLY A 212 -21.10 -2.93 16.04
CA GLY A 212 -22.38 -3.41 15.56
C GLY A 212 -22.27 -4.81 14.95
N GLU A 213 -21.38 -4.99 13.97
CA GLU A 213 -21.11 -6.29 13.30
C GLU A 213 -19.69 -6.82 13.59
N PHE A 214 -18.81 -5.97 14.12
CA PHE A 214 -17.41 -6.30 14.39
C PHE A 214 -16.97 -5.76 15.75
N LEU A 215 -15.98 -6.41 16.35
CA LEU A 215 -15.31 -5.87 17.52
C LEU A 215 -14.08 -5.09 17.03
N ALA A 216 -14.15 -3.75 17.01
CA ALA A 216 -13.04 -2.93 16.57
C ALA A 216 -11.88 -3.00 17.58
N ARG A 217 -10.85 -3.79 17.25
CA ARG A 217 -9.63 -3.95 18.07
C ARG A 217 -8.45 -3.19 17.49
N GLU A 218 -8.35 -3.17 16.17
CA GLU A 218 -7.21 -2.59 15.46
C GLU A 218 -7.68 -1.74 14.27
N THR A 219 -6.79 -0.86 13.79
CA THR A 219 -7.06 0.05 12.65
C THR A 219 -7.52 -0.69 11.38
N ALA A 220 -7.05 -1.93 11.18
CA ALA A 220 -7.42 -2.75 10.02
C ALA A 220 -8.90 -3.12 10.00
N ASP A 221 -9.52 -3.33 11.17
CA ASP A 221 -10.95 -3.68 11.29
C ASP A 221 -11.81 -2.51 10.82
N VAL A 222 -11.46 -1.29 11.26
CA VAL A 222 -12.14 -0.03 10.89
C VAL A 222 -12.13 0.18 9.38
N TYR A 223 -10.97 -0.05 8.75
CA TYR A 223 -10.80 0.09 7.31
C TYR A 223 -11.56 -0.96 6.51
N ALA A 224 -11.57 -2.21 6.98
CA ALA A 224 -12.33 -3.28 6.35
C ALA A 224 -13.83 -2.97 6.38
N GLU A 225 -14.36 -2.60 7.54
CA GLU A 225 -15.78 -2.28 7.73
C GLU A 225 -16.19 -1.05 6.89
N LEU A 226 -15.39 0.01 6.89
CA LEU A 226 -15.66 1.19 6.06
C LEU A 226 -15.68 0.85 4.57
N SER A 227 -14.73 0.01 4.12
CA SER A 227 -14.69 -0.45 2.73
C SER A 227 -15.92 -1.26 2.36
N GLU A 228 -16.38 -2.15 3.25
CA GLU A 228 -17.63 -2.90 3.05
C GLU A 228 -18.84 -1.96 2.94
N ILE A 229 -18.98 -0.95 3.82
CA ILE A 229 -20.08 0.03 3.76
C ILE A 229 -20.04 0.82 2.44
N ILE A 230 -18.88 1.33 2.04
CA ILE A 230 -18.71 2.09 0.79
C ILE A 230 -19.14 1.24 -0.41
N LEU A 231 -18.66 -0.01 -0.49
CA LEU A 231 -19.04 -0.93 -1.56
C LEU A 231 -20.53 -1.29 -1.48
N ASP A 232 -21.09 -1.37 -0.28
CA ASP A 232 -22.45 -1.78 -0.11
C ASP A 232 -23.50 -0.69 -0.38
N ARG A 233 -23.12 0.59 -0.22
CA ARG A 233 -23.98 1.77 -0.41
C ARG A 233 -23.71 2.52 -1.72
N HIS A 234 -23.20 1.83 -2.74
CA HIS A 234 -22.85 2.40 -4.05
C HIS A 234 -23.94 3.22 -4.80
N THR A 235 -25.21 3.12 -4.43
CA THR A 235 -26.35 3.89 -5.00
C THR A 235 -26.73 5.11 -4.19
N ASP A 236 -26.28 5.15 -2.93
CA ASP A 236 -26.70 6.15 -1.97
C ASP A 236 -25.73 7.33 -2.02
N ASP A 237 -26.20 8.55 -1.81
CA ASP A 237 -25.36 9.70 -1.56
C ASP A 237 -24.64 9.51 -0.21
N LEU A 238 -23.33 9.33 -0.26
CA LEU A 238 -22.53 8.96 0.92
C LEU A 238 -21.79 10.16 1.50
N ILE A 239 -22.08 10.47 2.76
CA ILE A 239 -21.37 11.48 3.56
C ILE A 239 -20.51 10.77 4.60
N VAL A 240 -19.20 10.95 4.54
CA VAL A 240 -18.26 10.42 5.54
C VAL A 240 -17.77 11.56 6.42
N LEU A 241 -17.89 11.39 7.74
CA LEU A 241 -17.48 12.39 8.73
C LEU A 241 -16.21 11.93 9.43
N GLY A 242 -15.27 12.85 9.60
CA GLY A 242 -14.10 12.65 10.46
C GLY A 242 -13.50 13.98 10.85
N HIS A 243 -13.00 14.13 12.09
CA HIS A 243 -12.43 15.40 12.53
C HIS A 243 -11.23 15.85 11.67
N HIS A 244 -10.27 14.95 11.46
CA HIS A 244 -9.05 15.22 10.70
C HIS A 244 -9.29 15.26 9.18
N PRO A 245 -8.78 16.29 8.47
CA PRO A 245 -8.95 16.44 7.04
C PRO A 245 -8.04 15.50 6.24
N ILE A 246 -8.53 15.01 5.10
CA ILE A 246 -7.70 14.27 4.12
C ILE A 246 -7.15 15.14 2.99
N MET A 247 -7.55 16.40 2.94
CA MET A 247 -6.94 17.45 2.12
C MET A 247 -7.02 18.77 2.90
N SER A 248 -5.93 19.52 2.94
CA SER A 248 -5.91 20.85 3.57
C SER A 248 -4.76 21.69 3.02
N ASN A 249 -5.06 22.96 2.73
CA ASN A 249 -4.09 24.01 2.43
C ASN A 249 -3.77 24.87 3.65
N GLY A 250 -4.11 24.43 4.86
CA GLY A 250 -3.84 25.13 6.10
C GLY A 250 -2.63 24.59 6.87
N LYS A 251 -2.45 25.11 8.09
CA LYS A 251 -1.29 24.88 8.95
C LYS A 251 -0.99 23.39 9.21
N TYR A 252 -1.99 22.56 9.43
CA TYR A 252 -1.78 21.13 9.70
C TYR A 252 -1.49 20.34 8.42
N GLY A 253 -1.88 20.88 7.25
CA GLY A 253 -1.44 20.42 5.94
C GLY A 253 0.03 20.75 5.60
N GLY A 254 0.71 21.55 6.45
CA GLY A 254 2.11 21.95 6.25
C GLY A 254 2.28 23.30 5.53
N HIS A 255 1.21 24.08 5.43
CA HIS A 255 1.17 25.38 4.76
C HIS A 255 1.28 26.52 5.79
N TYR A 256 2.34 27.31 5.71
CA TYR A 256 2.70 28.28 6.76
C TYR A 256 2.93 29.71 6.24
N GLY A 257 2.58 30.00 4.98
CA GLY A 257 2.73 31.32 4.36
C GLY A 257 4.18 31.72 4.06
N ARG A 258 4.37 32.88 3.40
CA ARG A 258 5.55 33.39 2.65
C ARG A 258 6.99 33.23 3.19
N THR A 259 7.20 32.75 4.41
CA THR A 259 8.54 32.53 5.01
C THR A 259 9.34 31.42 4.30
N TYR A 260 8.68 30.48 3.60
CA TYR A 260 9.34 29.40 2.84
C TYR A 260 9.97 29.84 1.50
N MET A 261 9.68 31.05 1.00
CA MET A 261 10.20 31.53 -0.30
C MET A 261 11.68 31.97 -0.26
N ILE A 262 12.35 31.95 0.89
CA ILE A 262 13.78 32.26 0.99
C ILE A 262 14.58 30.98 0.73
N PRO A 263 15.36 30.88 -0.36
CA PRO A 263 16.17 29.70 -0.64
C PRO A 263 17.08 29.35 0.55
N VAL A 264 17.24 28.06 0.85
CA VAL A 264 18.04 27.51 1.97
C VAL A 264 17.44 27.75 3.37
N LEU A 265 17.12 28.98 3.75
CA LEU A 265 16.55 29.29 5.08
C LEU A 265 15.08 28.85 5.21
N GLY A 266 14.30 29.04 4.15
CA GLY A 266 12.91 28.56 4.07
C GLY A 266 12.85 27.03 4.09
N THR A 267 13.75 26.35 3.37
CA THR A 267 13.86 24.88 3.37
C THR A 267 14.22 24.33 4.75
N ALA A 268 15.20 24.93 5.44
CA ALA A 268 15.60 24.51 6.79
C ALA A 268 14.47 24.74 7.82
N TRP A 269 13.74 25.85 7.71
CA TRP A 269 12.60 26.15 8.58
C TRP A 269 11.40 25.24 8.31
N TYR A 270 11.09 24.99 7.04
CA TYR A 270 10.05 24.05 6.59
C TYR A 270 10.36 22.63 7.07
N ALA A 271 11.59 22.16 6.85
CA ALA A 271 12.02 20.84 7.33
C ALA A 271 11.97 20.74 8.86
N MET A 272 12.40 21.76 9.60
CA MET A 272 12.32 21.77 11.07
C MET A 272 10.88 21.70 11.60
N LYS A 273 9.93 22.36 10.92
CA LYS A 273 8.51 22.32 11.30
C LYS A 273 7.88 20.97 11.03
N ARG A 274 8.22 20.35 9.90
CA ARG A 274 7.67 19.07 9.44
C ARG A 274 8.40 17.86 10.08
N MET A 275 9.61 18.05 10.63
CA MET A 275 10.28 17.12 11.56
C MET A 275 9.53 16.94 12.89
N ARG A 276 8.53 17.77 13.20
CA ARG A 276 7.62 17.52 14.32
C ARG A 276 6.70 16.35 13.92
N ARG A 277 7.02 15.15 14.40
CA ARG A 277 6.20 13.91 14.29
C ARG A 277 4.96 13.96 15.18
N ASP A 278 4.26 15.06 15.08
CA ASP A 278 2.98 15.23 15.71
C ASP A 278 1.94 14.58 14.78
N GLU A 279 1.24 13.56 15.27
CA GLU A 279 0.27 12.82 14.46
C GLU A 279 -0.93 13.72 14.07
N GLN A 280 -1.06 14.91 14.68
CA GLN A 280 -2.05 15.91 14.29
C GLN A 280 -1.70 16.66 12.98
N TYR A 281 -0.51 16.49 12.42
CA TYR A 281 -0.10 17.10 11.14
C TYR A 281 -0.05 16.04 10.04
N PHE A 282 -0.21 16.45 8.78
CA PHE A 282 -0.13 15.54 7.62
C PHE A 282 1.23 14.84 7.49
N GLY A 283 2.30 15.42 8.06
CA GLY A 283 3.62 14.78 8.12
C GLY A 283 3.78 13.76 9.26
N GLY A 284 2.74 13.53 10.07
CA GLY A 284 2.68 12.46 11.06
C GLY A 284 2.46 11.12 10.38
N GLN A 285 3.17 10.08 10.83
CA GLN A 285 3.21 8.78 10.16
C GLN A 285 1.83 8.09 10.14
N ARG A 286 1.07 8.19 11.23
CA ARG A 286 -0.28 7.60 11.30
C ARG A 286 -1.30 8.39 10.49
N ASN A 287 -1.13 9.71 10.44
CA ASN A 287 -2.00 10.60 9.69
C ASN A 287 -1.82 10.44 8.18
N GLU A 288 -0.57 10.39 7.72
CA GLU A 288 -0.23 10.09 6.33
C GLU A 288 -0.88 8.77 5.87
N TRP A 289 -0.70 7.69 6.65
CA TRP A 289 -1.33 6.40 6.37
C TRP A 289 -2.86 6.47 6.38
N MET A 290 -3.46 7.10 7.39
CA MET A 290 -4.92 7.24 7.49
C MET A 290 -5.49 7.98 6.28
N ARG A 291 -4.88 9.09 5.87
CA ARG A 291 -5.31 9.87 4.72
C ARG A 291 -5.24 9.07 3.42
N GLU A 292 -4.16 8.33 3.21
CA GLU A 292 -3.99 7.48 2.03
C GLU A 292 -5.07 6.40 1.96
N GLN A 293 -5.27 5.65 3.05
CA GLN A 293 -6.27 4.58 3.10
C GLN A 293 -7.70 5.12 2.91
N LEU A 294 -8.06 6.21 3.60
CA LEU A 294 -9.38 6.83 3.44
C LEU A 294 -9.57 7.35 2.02
N PHE A 295 -8.58 8.05 1.45
CA PHE A 295 -8.69 8.56 0.08
C PHE A 295 -8.87 7.44 -0.94
N GLU A 296 -8.15 6.32 -0.81
CA GLU A 296 -8.30 5.15 -1.67
C GLU A 296 -9.69 4.50 -1.55
N MET A 297 -10.21 4.32 -0.33
CA MET A 297 -11.53 3.72 -0.12
C MET A 297 -12.65 4.59 -0.65
N LEU A 298 -12.61 5.91 -0.38
CA LEU A 298 -13.63 6.85 -0.84
C LEU A 298 -13.62 7.00 -2.37
N SER A 299 -12.50 6.70 -3.03
CA SER A 299 -12.39 6.68 -4.50
C SER A 299 -13.16 5.50 -5.15
N LEU A 300 -13.70 4.56 -4.37
CA LEU A 300 -14.49 3.42 -4.87
C LEU A 300 -15.98 3.73 -5.06
N HIS A 301 -16.42 4.94 -4.72
CA HIS A 301 -17.83 5.35 -4.73
C HIS A 301 -17.98 6.73 -5.43
N GLU A 302 -19.11 6.90 -6.12
CA GLU A 302 -19.44 8.10 -6.88
C GLU A 302 -20.17 9.13 -6.03
N ASN A 303 -19.70 10.39 -6.02
CA ASN A 303 -20.30 11.50 -5.30
C ASN A 303 -20.22 11.39 -3.77
N VAL A 304 -19.07 10.95 -3.26
CA VAL A 304 -18.80 10.94 -1.81
C VAL A 304 -18.46 12.35 -1.32
N ILE A 305 -19.04 12.74 -0.19
CA ILE A 305 -18.67 13.96 0.55
C ILE A 305 -17.93 13.57 1.83
N TYR A 306 -16.64 13.86 1.92
CA TYR A 306 -15.89 13.75 3.18
C TYR A 306 -15.87 15.09 3.90
N ALA A 307 -16.49 15.16 5.08
CA ALA A 307 -16.58 16.38 5.87
C ALA A 307 -15.70 16.33 7.13
N SER A 308 -14.88 17.37 7.29
CA SER A 308 -13.88 17.46 8.36
C SER A 308 -13.69 18.86 8.93
N ALA A 309 -12.92 18.95 10.01
CA ALA A 309 -12.54 20.18 10.69
C ALA A 309 -11.01 20.21 10.91
N HIS A 310 -10.53 20.35 12.15
CA HIS A 310 -9.12 20.47 12.56
C HIS A 310 -8.45 21.78 12.11
N ASP A 311 -8.30 21.97 10.80
CA ASP A 311 -7.81 23.22 10.25
C ASP A 311 -8.83 24.33 10.49
N LYS A 312 -8.38 25.45 11.06
CA LYS A 312 -9.23 26.61 11.36
C LYS A 312 -9.51 27.44 10.11
N SER A 313 -10.20 26.86 9.14
CA SER A 313 -10.54 27.50 7.87
C SER A 313 -11.78 26.84 7.25
N LEU A 314 -12.29 27.46 6.18
CA LEU A 314 -13.31 26.88 5.32
C LEU A 314 -12.66 26.50 4.00
N GLN A 315 -12.74 25.23 3.60
CA GLN A 315 -12.10 24.73 2.39
C GLN A 315 -12.99 23.73 1.65
N ARG A 316 -12.88 23.69 0.32
CA ARG A 316 -13.46 22.66 -0.54
C ARG A 316 -12.43 22.21 -1.58
N PHE A 317 -12.35 20.90 -1.75
CA PHE A 317 -11.58 20.23 -2.78
C PHE A 317 -12.49 19.27 -3.55
N GLU A 318 -12.19 19.05 -4.81
CA GLU A 318 -12.93 18.14 -5.70
C GLU A 318 -11.96 17.26 -6.48
N SER A 319 -11.88 15.98 -6.16
CA SER A 319 -10.98 15.06 -6.86
C SER A 319 -11.76 14.11 -7.75
N GLU A 320 -11.22 13.82 -8.93
CA GLU A 320 -11.75 12.77 -9.81
C GLU A 320 -10.79 11.57 -9.83
N ARG A 321 -11.26 10.43 -9.33
CA ARG A 321 -10.55 9.13 -9.44
C ARG A 321 -11.52 8.06 -9.92
N GLN A 322 -11.03 7.16 -10.78
CA GLN A 322 -11.83 6.05 -11.34
C GLN A 322 -13.11 6.49 -12.10
N ASN A 323 -13.13 7.72 -12.65
CA ASN A 323 -14.30 8.39 -13.23
C ASN A 323 -15.41 8.73 -12.22
N PHE A 324 -15.09 8.77 -10.93
CA PHE A 324 -15.97 9.21 -9.85
C PHE A 324 -15.47 10.55 -9.30
N SER A 325 -16.37 11.51 -9.10
CA SER A 325 -16.07 12.76 -8.40
C SER A 325 -16.24 12.56 -6.89
N GLN A 326 -15.27 13.03 -6.11
CA GLN A 326 -15.30 13.07 -4.65
C GLN A 326 -15.10 14.51 -4.17
N SER A 327 -15.91 14.93 -3.20
CA SER A 327 -15.82 16.25 -2.57
C SER A 327 -15.26 16.16 -1.16
N PHE A 328 -14.19 16.90 -0.87
CA PHE A 328 -13.59 16.98 0.47
C PHE A 328 -13.80 18.39 1.01
N ILE A 329 -14.30 18.50 2.24
CA ILE A 329 -14.53 19.79 2.89
C ILE A 329 -13.86 19.88 4.25
N VAL A 330 -13.41 21.10 4.55
CA VAL A 330 -12.92 21.51 5.86
C VAL A 330 -13.80 22.65 6.35
N SER A 331 -14.48 22.47 7.48
CA SER A 331 -15.38 23.46 8.07
C SER A 331 -15.03 23.73 9.53
N GLY A 332 -13.80 24.18 9.78
CA GLY A 332 -13.21 24.31 11.13
C GLY A 332 -13.02 25.75 11.63
N SER A 333 -13.63 26.77 11.01
CA SER A 333 -13.40 28.18 11.40
C SER A 333 -14.45 28.79 12.35
N ALA A 334 -15.23 27.97 13.08
CA ALA A 334 -16.40 28.44 13.83
C ALA A 334 -16.11 29.59 14.82
N SER A 335 -14.96 29.51 15.48
CA SER A 335 -14.46 30.40 16.54
C SER A 335 -13.34 31.36 16.05
N GLY A 336 -13.04 31.36 14.75
CA GLY A 336 -11.98 32.16 14.12
C GLY A 336 -11.19 31.38 13.07
N GLY A 337 -10.61 32.08 12.09
CA GLY A 337 -9.79 31.47 11.04
C GLY A 337 -8.28 31.67 11.22
N GLU A 338 -7.50 30.68 10.78
CA GLU A 338 -6.05 30.71 10.61
C GLU A 338 -5.69 30.71 9.12
N HIS A 339 -4.42 30.98 8.82
CA HIS A 339 -3.94 31.12 7.44
C HIS A 339 -4.16 29.87 6.59
N VAL A 340 -4.61 30.07 5.35
CA VAL A 340 -4.70 29.05 4.30
C VAL A 340 -4.06 29.55 3.01
N GLU A 341 -3.28 28.69 2.34
CA GLU A 341 -2.65 29.01 1.05
C GLU A 341 -3.69 28.95 -0.10
N ASP A 342 -3.67 29.94 -0.98
CA ASP A 342 -4.68 30.16 -2.03
C ASP A 342 -4.43 29.31 -3.29
N GLU A 343 -5.48 29.11 -4.10
CA GLU A 343 -5.53 28.40 -5.39
C GLU A 343 -4.35 28.76 -6.32
N HIS A 344 -3.93 30.02 -6.30
CA HIS A 344 -2.90 30.53 -7.20
C HIS A 344 -1.47 30.16 -6.79
N GLU A 345 -1.24 29.71 -5.54
CA GLU A 345 0.08 29.35 -5.03
C GLU A 345 0.31 27.81 -4.97
N LEU A 346 -0.75 26.99 -4.98
CA LEU A 346 -0.68 25.52 -4.89
C LEU A 346 -1.63 24.84 -5.87
N LYS A 347 -1.18 24.49 -7.08
CA LYS A 347 -1.93 23.59 -7.97
C LYS A 347 -1.36 22.17 -7.94
N GLY A 348 -1.58 21.53 -6.79
CA GLY A 348 -1.34 20.10 -6.55
C GLY A 348 -2.55 19.35 -6.00
N TYR A 349 -3.48 20.07 -5.34
CA TYR A 349 -4.79 19.58 -4.92
C TYR A 349 -5.86 20.31 -5.72
N ASP A 350 -6.85 19.57 -6.21
CA ASP A 350 -8.00 20.10 -6.95
C ASP A 350 -8.88 20.98 -6.02
N THR A 351 -8.37 22.17 -5.67
CA THR A 351 -8.94 23.08 -4.67
C THR A 351 -9.95 24.01 -5.32
N GLU A 352 -11.19 23.97 -4.86
CA GLU A 352 -12.32 24.76 -5.39
C GLU A 352 -12.59 26.03 -4.58
N PHE A 353 -12.34 26.00 -3.26
CA PHE A 353 -12.60 27.15 -2.37
C PHE A 353 -11.73 27.11 -1.12
N VAL A 354 -11.23 28.26 -0.67
CA VAL A 354 -10.59 28.46 0.64
C VAL A 354 -10.99 29.81 1.25
N SER A 355 -11.14 29.86 2.58
CA SER A 355 -11.41 31.10 3.32
C SER A 355 -10.93 31.05 4.77
N GLU A 356 -10.37 32.16 5.23
CA GLU A 356 -9.97 32.42 6.63
C GLU A 356 -11.12 33.08 7.44
N GLU A 357 -12.30 33.31 6.84
CA GLU A 357 -13.42 33.96 7.53
C GLU A 357 -14.07 32.98 8.53
N PRO A 358 -14.53 33.46 9.71
CA PRO A 358 -15.25 32.62 10.66
C PRO A 358 -16.60 32.19 10.08
N GLY A 359 -16.95 30.91 10.20
CA GLY A 359 -18.16 30.43 9.54
C GLY A 359 -18.41 28.93 9.66
N PHE A 360 -19.29 28.45 8.78
CA PHE A 360 -19.65 27.05 8.63
C PHE A 360 -20.08 26.73 7.20
N MET A 361 -20.09 25.45 6.84
CA MET A 361 -20.49 24.98 5.51
C MET A 361 -21.81 24.21 5.55
N THR A 362 -22.50 24.12 4.41
CA THR A 362 -23.74 23.36 4.26
C THR A 362 -23.75 22.56 2.97
N ALA A 363 -24.35 21.37 2.98
CA ALA A 363 -24.67 20.58 1.78
C ALA A 363 -26.20 20.44 1.65
N GLN A 364 -26.71 20.66 0.44
CA GLN A 364 -28.14 20.71 0.13
C GLN A 364 -28.45 19.72 -0.98
N PHE A 365 -29.25 18.71 -0.65
CA PHE A 365 -29.69 17.64 -1.54
C PHE A 365 -31.07 17.94 -2.08
N TYR A 366 -31.24 17.84 -3.39
CA TYR A 366 -32.50 18.11 -4.08
C TYR A 366 -33.11 16.85 -4.67
N LYS A 367 -34.45 16.84 -4.79
CA LYS A 367 -35.18 15.71 -5.39
C LYS A 367 -34.87 15.45 -6.88
N ASP A 368 -34.20 16.38 -7.56
CA ASP A 368 -33.72 16.22 -8.95
C ASP A 368 -32.31 15.60 -9.03
N GLY A 369 -31.79 15.13 -7.89
CA GLY A 369 -30.45 14.58 -7.76
C GLY A 369 -29.36 15.64 -7.57
N SER A 370 -29.62 16.93 -7.77
CA SER A 370 -28.56 17.93 -7.62
C SER A 370 -28.12 18.10 -6.15
N ILE A 371 -26.81 18.31 -5.96
CA ILE A 371 -26.21 18.58 -4.65
C ILE A 371 -25.45 19.90 -4.73
N TRP A 372 -25.72 20.79 -3.78
CA TRP A 372 -25.08 22.10 -3.70
C TRP A 372 -24.42 22.32 -2.35
N MET A 373 -23.23 22.91 -2.38
CA MET A 373 -22.52 23.33 -1.18
C MET A 373 -22.42 24.85 -1.07
N ASP A 374 -22.63 25.36 0.14
CA ASP A 374 -22.47 26.77 0.45
C ASP A 374 -21.58 26.95 1.69
N ALA A 375 -20.81 28.05 1.73
CA ALA A 375 -20.09 28.50 2.92
C ALA A 375 -20.68 29.83 3.44
N TRP A 376 -20.83 29.97 4.76
CA TRP A 376 -21.51 31.08 5.39
C TRP A 376 -20.67 31.71 6.49
N ALA A 377 -20.66 33.05 6.56
CA ALA A 377 -20.04 33.83 7.62
C ALA A 377 -21.04 34.80 8.28
N PRO A 378 -20.90 35.11 9.58
CA PRO A 378 -21.70 36.12 10.24
C PRO A 378 -21.44 37.50 9.61
N SER A 379 -22.50 38.30 9.47
CA SER A 379 -22.42 39.64 8.89
C SER A 379 -23.20 40.63 9.75
N LEU A 380 -22.64 41.83 9.91
CA LEU A 380 -23.32 42.95 10.58
C LEU A 380 -24.42 43.57 9.70
N SER A 381 -24.32 43.42 8.36
CA SER A 381 -25.27 44.02 7.41
C SER A 381 -26.32 43.04 6.87
N LEU A 382 -26.06 41.73 6.98
CA LEU A 382 -26.95 40.66 6.51
C LEU A 382 -27.34 39.76 7.70
N PRO A 383 -28.55 39.92 8.27
CA PRO A 383 -29.00 39.11 9.41
C PRO A 383 -28.96 37.60 9.13
N ASP A 384 -29.14 37.17 7.88
CA ASP A 384 -29.11 35.77 7.45
C ASP A 384 -27.72 35.26 7.02
N GLY A 385 -26.68 36.07 7.29
CA GLY A 385 -25.27 35.78 7.01
C GLY A 385 -24.80 36.23 5.62
N LYS A 386 -23.48 36.38 5.47
CA LYS A 386 -22.80 36.56 4.17
C LYS A 386 -22.48 35.19 3.60
N ARG A 387 -22.94 34.89 2.38
CA ARG A 387 -22.49 33.70 1.65
C ARG A 387 -21.10 33.96 1.08
N LEU A 388 -20.13 33.14 1.45
CA LEU A 388 -18.74 33.22 0.97
C LEU A 388 -18.54 32.40 -0.31
N TYR A 389 -19.28 31.29 -0.44
CA TYR A 389 -19.15 30.35 -1.54
C TYR A 389 -20.50 29.69 -1.84
N SER A 390 -20.70 29.32 -3.10
CA SER A 390 -21.80 28.47 -3.57
C SER A 390 -21.28 27.68 -4.78
N GLY A 391 -21.27 26.36 -4.68
CA GLY A 391 -20.77 25.49 -5.75
C GLY A 391 -21.57 24.21 -5.86
N VAL A 392 -21.74 23.73 -7.09
CA VAL A 392 -22.38 22.46 -7.40
C VAL A 392 -21.43 21.31 -7.03
N VAL A 393 -21.93 20.30 -6.32
CA VAL A 393 -21.22 19.03 -6.07
C VAL A 393 -21.67 17.99 -7.09
N ARG A 394 -22.98 17.94 -7.36
CA ARG A 394 -23.58 17.14 -8.43
C ARG A 394 -24.62 17.97 -9.15
N GLU A 395 -24.51 18.06 -10.47
CA GLU A 395 -25.52 18.71 -11.31
C GLU A 395 -26.85 17.95 -11.24
N ALA A 396 -27.96 18.64 -11.52
CA ALA A 396 -29.25 17.95 -11.62
C ALA A 396 -29.16 16.91 -12.74
N GLU A 397 -29.71 15.72 -12.51
CA GLU A 397 -29.82 14.76 -13.61
C GLU A 397 -30.69 15.39 -14.69
N LEU A 398 -30.06 15.86 -15.77
CA LEU A 398 -30.79 16.14 -16.99
C LEU A 398 -31.47 14.83 -17.34
N ASN A 399 -32.80 14.82 -17.23
CA ASN A 399 -33.68 13.76 -17.73
C ASN A 399 -33.61 13.69 -19.27
N THR A 400 -32.41 13.56 -19.81
CA THR A 400 -32.10 13.03 -21.12
C THR A 400 -31.53 11.63 -20.92
N MET A 401 -32.30 10.76 -20.27
CA MET A 401 -32.37 9.43 -20.85
C MET A 401 -32.98 9.62 -22.24
N PRO A 402 -32.36 9.14 -23.34
CA PRO A 402 -33.18 8.73 -24.46
C PRO A 402 -34.09 7.64 -23.91
N ALA A 403 -35.34 7.98 -23.61
CA ALA A 403 -36.44 7.04 -23.52
C ALA A 403 -36.70 6.47 -24.92
N THR A 404 -35.70 5.79 -25.48
CA THR A 404 -35.74 4.99 -26.70
C THR A 404 -34.59 3.96 -26.68
N HIS A 405 -34.34 3.31 -25.54
CA HIS A 405 -34.07 1.89 -25.68
C HIS A 405 -35.41 1.26 -26.06
N GLN A 406 -35.60 1.05 -27.37
CA GLN A 406 -36.67 0.21 -27.87
C GLN A 406 -36.77 -1.01 -26.96
N LYS A 407 -37.98 -1.37 -26.53
CA LYS A 407 -38.26 -2.73 -26.08
C LYS A 407 -37.69 -3.68 -27.14
N ILE A 408 -36.51 -4.24 -26.90
CA ILE A 408 -36.05 -5.46 -27.56
C ILE A 408 -36.52 -6.61 -26.67
N ARG A 409 -37.80 -6.56 -26.26
CA ARG A 409 -38.50 -7.71 -25.73
C ARG A 409 -39.28 -8.26 -26.92
N PRO A 410 -38.77 -9.27 -27.65
CA PRO A 410 -39.65 -10.01 -28.56
C PRO A 410 -40.80 -10.57 -27.72
N GLU A 411 -42.05 -10.41 -28.11
CA GLU A 411 -43.14 -11.11 -27.41
C GLU A 411 -42.88 -12.64 -27.48
N GLY A 412 -42.86 -13.35 -26.34
CA GLY A 412 -42.70 -14.81 -26.29
C GLY A 412 -41.26 -15.36 -26.35
N PHE A 413 -40.25 -14.63 -25.88
CA PHE A 413 -38.83 -15.01 -26.01
C PHE A 413 -38.28 -15.99 -24.95
N ALA A 414 -39.06 -16.39 -23.94
CA ALA A 414 -38.59 -17.27 -22.85
C ALA A 414 -38.01 -18.62 -23.35
N ASP A 415 -38.59 -19.17 -24.41
CA ASP A 415 -38.12 -20.41 -25.07
C ASP A 415 -37.25 -20.14 -26.32
N SER A 416 -36.81 -18.89 -26.51
CA SER A 416 -36.01 -18.51 -27.68
C SER A 416 -34.51 -18.54 -27.40
N THR A 417 -33.75 -18.70 -28.47
CA THR A 417 -32.29 -18.64 -28.45
C THR A 417 -31.78 -17.53 -29.37
N ARG A 418 -30.54 -17.10 -29.14
CA ARG A 418 -29.85 -16.14 -30.00
C ARG A 418 -28.43 -16.62 -30.27
N VAL A 419 -28.04 -16.59 -31.54
CA VAL A 419 -26.62 -16.74 -31.91
C VAL A 419 -25.86 -15.47 -31.53
N SER A 420 -24.93 -15.60 -30.59
CA SER A 420 -24.10 -14.51 -30.06
C SER A 420 -22.63 -14.90 -30.10
N ILE A 421 -21.74 -13.91 -30.17
CA ILE A 421 -20.30 -14.10 -30.04
C ILE A 421 -19.89 -13.60 -28.66
N PRO A 422 -19.14 -14.38 -27.84
CA PRO A 422 -18.71 -13.95 -26.52
C PRO A 422 -17.96 -12.61 -26.52
N SER A 423 -16.96 -12.45 -27.37
CA SER A 423 -16.28 -11.16 -27.61
C SER A 423 -15.39 -11.20 -28.86
N THR A 424 -15.34 -10.11 -29.61
CA THR A 424 -14.38 -9.91 -30.72
C THR A 424 -13.12 -9.15 -30.29
N ALA A 425 -13.04 -8.71 -29.02
CA ALA A 425 -11.98 -7.82 -28.53
C ALA A 425 -10.56 -8.42 -28.62
N TYR A 426 -10.44 -9.76 -28.60
CA TYR A 426 -9.15 -10.46 -28.53
C TYR A 426 -8.59 -10.89 -29.89
N GLN A 427 -9.18 -10.43 -31.00
CA GLN A 427 -8.62 -10.69 -32.32
C GLN A 427 -7.20 -10.12 -32.43
N ALA A 428 -6.29 -10.93 -32.96
CA ALA A 428 -4.86 -10.64 -32.94
C ALA A 428 -4.15 -11.17 -34.20
N GLY A 429 -3.26 -10.34 -34.76
CA GLY A 429 -2.32 -10.73 -35.82
C GLY A 429 -1.17 -11.61 -35.31
N THR A 430 -0.32 -12.07 -36.22
CA THR A 430 0.77 -13.02 -35.92
C THR A 430 1.74 -12.54 -34.84
N LEU A 431 2.16 -11.27 -34.90
CA LEU A 431 3.11 -10.71 -33.92
C LEU A 431 2.52 -10.66 -32.50
N ARG A 432 1.28 -10.18 -32.35
CA ARG A 432 0.58 -10.14 -31.06
C ARG A 432 0.36 -11.54 -30.50
N LYS A 433 0.00 -12.52 -31.34
CA LYS A 433 -0.13 -13.94 -30.95
C LYS A 433 1.21 -14.57 -30.56
N TRP A 434 2.31 -14.19 -31.20
CA TRP A 434 3.64 -14.68 -30.83
C TRP A 434 4.07 -14.15 -29.46
N PHE A 435 3.85 -12.85 -29.20
CA PHE A 435 4.27 -12.21 -27.95
C PHE A 435 3.32 -12.52 -26.77
N LEU A 436 2.02 -12.20 -26.92
CA LEU A 436 0.99 -12.34 -25.86
C LEU A 436 0.26 -13.68 -25.89
N GLY A 437 0.60 -14.56 -26.84
CA GLY A 437 0.07 -15.91 -26.95
C GLY A 437 -1.19 -16.03 -27.80
N SER A 438 -1.37 -17.22 -28.40
CA SER A 438 -2.60 -17.60 -29.11
C SER A 438 -3.78 -17.82 -28.16
N ASN A 439 -3.51 -18.30 -26.94
CA ASN A 439 -4.45 -18.49 -25.83
C ASN A 439 -5.79 -19.11 -26.27
N TRP A 440 -6.91 -18.69 -25.69
CA TRP A 440 -8.27 -19.08 -26.10
C TRP A 440 -8.91 -18.12 -27.12
N ARG A 441 -8.16 -17.23 -27.75
CA ARG A 441 -8.68 -16.17 -28.65
C ARG A 441 -9.62 -16.68 -29.74
N HIS A 442 -9.35 -17.88 -30.26
CA HIS A 442 -10.18 -18.49 -31.28
C HIS A 442 -11.56 -18.89 -30.75
N VAL A 443 -11.64 -19.39 -29.51
CA VAL A 443 -12.89 -19.78 -28.82
C VAL A 443 -13.78 -18.57 -28.55
N TRP A 444 -13.18 -17.44 -28.15
CA TRP A 444 -13.89 -16.17 -27.89
C TRP A 444 -14.69 -15.64 -29.10
N ASN A 445 -14.28 -16.01 -30.31
CA ASN A 445 -14.87 -15.53 -31.57
C ASN A 445 -15.79 -16.56 -32.24
N ILE A 446 -16.09 -17.69 -31.59
CA ILE A 446 -17.02 -18.71 -32.12
C ILE A 446 -18.46 -18.25 -31.86
N PRO A 447 -19.33 -18.19 -32.88
CA PRO A 447 -20.76 -17.96 -32.66
C PRO A 447 -21.40 -19.13 -31.91
N VAL A 448 -22.15 -18.81 -30.85
CA VAL A 448 -22.82 -19.78 -29.98
C VAL A 448 -24.29 -19.40 -29.84
N GLU A 449 -25.15 -20.41 -29.90
CA GLU A 449 -26.58 -20.27 -29.61
C GLU A 449 -26.78 -20.23 -28.09
N LEU A 450 -27.28 -19.11 -27.56
CA LEU A 450 -27.49 -18.86 -26.14
C LEU A 450 -28.97 -18.60 -25.85
N ASN A 451 -29.44 -19.09 -24.70
CA ASN A 451 -30.77 -18.78 -24.21
C ASN A 451 -30.84 -17.31 -23.76
N TYR A 452 -32.00 -16.70 -23.95
CA TYR A 452 -32.28 -15.41 -23.35
C TYR A 452 -32.49 -15.56 -21.83
N LEU A 453 -32.04 -14.57 -21.04
CA LEU A 453 -32.43 -14.46 -19.64
C LEU A 453 -33.76 -13.71 -19.54
N ASP A 454 -34.83 -14.43 -19.23
CA ASP A 454 -36.13 -13.84 -18.92
C ASP A 454 -36.26 -13.59 -17.41
N LEU A 455 -36.14 -12.34 -16.99
CA LEU A 455 -36.23 -11.95 -15.58
C LEU A 455 -37.64 -12.13 -15.01
N GLU A 456 -38.66 -12.32 -15.85
CA GLU A 456 -40.02 -12.61 -15.38
C GLU A 456 -40.19 -14.02 -14.84
N THR A 457 -39.48 -14.98 -15.43
CA THR A 457 -39.63 -16.40 -15.13
C THR A 457 -38.40 -16.99 -14.42
N ALA A 458 -37.20 -16.47 -14.69
CA ALA A 458 -35.98 -16.91 -14.02
C ALA A 458 -36.08 -16.64 -12.51
N GLY A 459 -35.58 -17.59 -11.70
CA GLY A 459 -35.49 -17.44 -10.24
C GLY A 459 -36.81 -17.17 -9.50
N GLY A 460 -37.97 -17.41 -10.12
CA GLY A 460 -39.28 -17.07 -9.55
C GLY A 460 -39.73 -15.62 -9.78
N GLY A 461 -39.05 -14.88 -10.66
CA GLY A 461 -39.29 -13.47 -10.94
C GLY A 461 -38.26 -12.59 -10.25
N LEU A 462 -37.33 -12.05 -11.02
CA LEU A 462 -36.16 -11.32 -10.53
C LEU A 462 -36.26 -9.83 -10.81
N ASN A 463 -35.85 -9.03 -9.83
CA ASN A 463 -35.66 -7.59 -9.95
C ASN A 463 -34.20 -7.25 -9.69
N ALA A 464 -33.65 -6.28 -10.43
CA ALA A 464 -32.31 -5.81 -10.17
C ALA A 464 -32.28 -4.96 -8.89
N VAL A 465 -31.44 -5.37 -7.94
CA VAL A 465 -31.36 -4.73 -6.62
C VAL A 465 -30.13 -3.85 -6.47
N LYS A 466 -29.00 -4.24 -7.08
CA LYS A 466 -27.70 -3.63 -6.79
C LYS A 466 -26.69 -3.93 -7.87
N ARG A 467 -25.87 -2.95 -8.27
CA ARG A 467 -24.65 -3.22 -9.04
C ARG A 467 -23.63 -3.90 -8.12
N GLY A 468 -22.86 -4.81 -8.68
CA GLY A 468 -21.69 -5.37 -8.02
C GLY A 468 -20.56 -5.56 -9.00
N GLY A 469 -19.59 -6.37 -8.57
CA GLY A 469 -18.44 -6.75 -9.38
C GLY A 469 -17.22 -5.96 -8.92
N GLY A 470 -16.15 -6.69 -8.61
CA GLY A 470 -14.88 -6.11 -8.18
C GLY A 470 -14.13 -5.49 -9.35
N MET A 471 -12.82 -5.31 -9.18
CA MET A 471 -11.96 -4.56 -10.11
C MET A 471 -12.22 -4.90 -11.58
N GLN A 472 -12.37 -6.16 -12.00
CA GLN A 472 -12.42 -6.54 -13.43
C GLN A 472 -13.81 -6.72 -14.08
N THR A 473 -14.87 -6.90 -13.30
CA THR A 473 -16.13 -7.50 -13.80
C THR A 473 -17.30 -6.56 -13.56
N ILE A 474 -18.17 -6.39 -14.54
CA ILE A 474 -19.46 -5.72 -14.34
C ILE A 474 -20.45 -6.80 -13.90
N SER A 475 -21.08 -6.63 -12.74
CA SER A 475 -22.16 -7.53 -12.32
C SER A 475 -23.37 -6.78 -11.76
N VAL A 476 -24.52 -7.41 -11.80
CA VAL A 476 -25.77 -6.91 -11.23
C VAL A 476 -26.35 -8.02 -10.37
N ARG A 477 -26.60 -7.70 -9.10
CA ARG A 477 -27.32 -8.55 -8.15
C ARG A 477 -28.81 -8.46 -8.46
N LEU A 478 -29.44 -9.61 -8.50
CA LEU A 478 -30.86 -9.79 -8.74
C LEU A 478 -31.47 -10.48 -7.53
N GLU A 479 -32.72 -10.16 -7.20
CA GLU A 479 -33.44 -10.76 -6.08
C GLU A 479 -34.89 -11.04 -6.47
N ASN A 480 -35.45 -12.13 -5.94
CA ASN A 480 -36.86 -12.47 -6.11
C ASN A 480 -37.70 -12.04 -4.89
N ASP A 481 -39.02 -12.18 -4.97
CA ASP A 481 -39.94 -11.79 -3.88
C ASP A 481 -39.77 -12.65 -2.60
N GLU A 482 -39.12 -13.81 -2.69
CA GLU A 482 -38.76 -14.68 -1.56
C GLU A 482 -37.43 -14.28 -0.90
N GLY A 483 -36.68 -13.33 -1.47
CA GLY A 483 -35.37 -12.87 -0.98
C GLY A 483 -34.18 -13.70 -1.47
N HIS A 484 -34.38 -14.66 -2.40
CA HIS A 484 -33.31 -15.43 -3.00
C HIS A 484 -32.52 -14.58 -3.99
N GLN A 485 -31.19 -14.60 -3.86
CA GLN A 485 -30.29 -13.74 -4.63
C GLN A 485 -29.62 -14.49 -5.78
N PHE A 486 -29.47 -13.79 -6.89
CA PHE A 486 -28.77 -14.22 -8.09
C PHE A 486 -27.81 -13.12 -8.55
N VAL A 487 -26.92 -13.46 -9.46
CA VAL A 487 -26.03 -12.48 -10.09
C VAL A 487 -25.96 -12.71 -11.58
N VAL A 488 -26.04 -11.62 -12.35
CA VAL A 488 -25.56 -11.59 -13.74
C VAL A 488 -24.22 -10.89 -13.79
N ARG A 489 -23.22 -11.49 -14.44
CA ARG A 489 -21.86 -10.93 -14.52
C ARG A 489 -21.25 -11.08 -15.91
N SER A 490 -20.42 -10.12 -16.31
CA SER A 490 -19.82 -10.12 -17.63
C SER A 490 -18.87 -11.30 -17.84
N VAL A 491 -19.05 -12.03 -18.94
CA VAL A 491 -18.10 -13.08 -19.35
C VAL A 491 -16.81 -12.42 -19.83
N ASN A 492 -16.92 -11.38 -20.66
CA ASN A 492 -15.79 -10.53 -21.05
C ASN A 492 -15.43 -9.58 -19.89
N LYS A 493 -14.16 -9.61 -19.48
CA LYS A 493 -13.65 -8.82 -18.35
C LYS A 493 -12.85 -7.61 -18.84
N ASP A 494 -12.87 -6.55 -18.04
CA ASP A 494 -12.05 -5.36 -18.22
C ASP A 494 -10.79 -5.47 -17.34
N GLY A 495 -9.74 -6.08 -17.92
CA GLY A 495 -8.45 -6.27 -17.25
C GLY A 495 -7.75 -4.96 -16.91
N ALA A 496 -8.05 -3.85 -17.59
CA ALA A 496 -7.45 -2.55 -17.33
C ALA A 496 -7.75 -2.05 -15.91
N ARG A 497 -8.94 -2.35 -15.38
CA ARG A 497 -9.38 -1.88 -14.06
C ARG A 497 -8.62 -2.46 -12.86
N VAL A 498 -7.80 -3.51 -13.05
CA VAL A 498 -6.87 -4.00 -11.99
C VAL A 498 -5.63 -3.14 -11.87
N LEU A 499 -5.30 -2.41 -12.93
CA LEU A 499 -4.18 -1.51 -12.88
C LEU A 499 -4.49 -0.37 -11.91
N PRO A 500 -3.50 0.10 -11.11
CA PRO A 500 -3.67 1.34 -10.38
C PRO A 500 -4.13 2.46 -11.33
N PRO A 501 -4.91 3.46 -10.87
CA PRO A 501 -5.52 4.46 -11.76
C PRO A 501 -4.55 5.08 -12.77
N VAL A 502 -3.32 5.36 -12.33
CA VAL A 502 -2.27 5.97 -13.18
C VAL A 502 -1.84 5.07 -14.36
N TRP A 503 -2.11 3.77 -14.28
CA TRP A 503 -1.81 2.78 -15.31
C TRP A 503 -3.03 2.44 -16.21
N GLN A 504 -4.25 2.87 -15.86
CA GLN A 504 -5.48 2.49 -16.59
C GLN A 504 -5.61 3.14 -17.96
N ASP A 505 -5.03 4.34 -18.17
CA ASP A 505 -5.06 5.06 -19.46
C ASP A 505 -3.76 4.88 -20.28
N THR A 506 -3.00 3.82 -19.98
CA THR A 506 -1.67 3.56 -20.57
C THR A 506 -1.69 2.51 -21.67
N PHE A 507 -0.57 2.31 -22.36
CA PHE A 507 -0.41 1.16 -23.27
C PHE A 507 -0.52 -0.18 -22.53
N ILE A 508 -0.38 -0.19 -21.19
CA ILE A 508 -0.52 -1.39 -20.37
C ILE A 508 -1.99 -1.82 -20.30
N ALA A 509 -2.95 -0.90 -20.29
CA ALA A 509 -4.37 -1.24 -20.22
C ALA A 509 -4.85 -2.11 -21.41
N PRO A 510 -4.55 -1.78 -22.68
CA PRO A 510 -4.81 -2.68 -23.80
C PRO A 510 -4.09 -4.03 -23.69
N ILE A 511 -2.90 -4.10 -23.08
CA ILE A 511 -2.20 -5.36 -22.84
C ILE A 511 -2.94 -6.18 -21.77
N MET A 512 -3.32 -5.56 -20.65
CA MET A 512 -4.07 -6.21 -19.57
C MET A 512 -5.44 -6.71 -20.02
N ASN A 513 -6.15 -5.92 -20.82
CA ASN A 513 -7.39 -6.35 -21.45
C ASN A 513 -7.13 -7.56 -22.35
N ASP A 514 -6.06 -7.55 -23.13
CA ASP A 514 -5.71 -8.67 -24.00
C ASP A 514 -5.32 -9.95 -23.26
N LEU A 515 -4.76 -9.82 -22.05
CA LEU A 515 -4.44 -10.97 -21.22
C LEU A 515 -5.71 -11.76 -20.87
N MET A 516 -6.88 -11.14 -20.76
CA MET A 516 -8.15 -11.86 -20.52
C MET A 516 -8.46 -12.95 -21.58
N SER A 517 -7.81 -12.91 -22.75
CA SER A 517 -7.85 -13.98 -23.74
C SER A 517 -7.30 -15.34 -23.26
N TYR A 518 -6.60 -15.40 -22.12
CA TYR A 518 -6.20 -16.66 -21.50
C TYR A 518 -7.36 -17.42 -20.86
N SER A 519 -8.48 -16.75 -20.52
CA SER A 519 -9.63 -17.39 -19.87
C SER A 519 -10.51 -18.10 -20.88
N HIS A 520 -11.11 -19.21 -20.48
CA HIS A 520 -12.05 -19.95 -21.32
C HIS A 520 -13.47 -19.38 -21.14
N PRO A 521 -14.10 -18.79 -22.17
CA PRO A 521 -15.37 -18.04 -22.01
C PRO A 521 -16.55 -18.89 -21.53
N PHE A 522 -16.48 -20.21 -21.69
CA PHE A 522 -17.48 -21.18 -21.24
C PHE A 522 -16.92 -22.17 -20.19
N GLY A 523 -15.76 -21.86 -19.61
CA GLY A 523 -15.02 -22.77 -18.73
C GLY A 523 -15.76 -23.13 -17.45
N VAL A 524 -16.76 -22.34 -17.06
CA VAL A 524 -17.55 -22.58 -15.85
C VAL A 524 -18.62 -23.65 -16.01
N LEU A 525 -19.04 -23.98 -17.24
CA LEU A 525 -20.15 -24.91 -17.49
C LEU A 525 -19.88 -26.37 -17.06
N PRO A 526 -18.67 -26.93 -17.26
CA PRO A 526 -18.35 -28.28 -16.78
C PRO A 526 -18.29 -28.42 -15.25
N ILE A 527 -18.17 -27.30 -14.53
CA ILE A 527 -17.78 -27.29 -13.12
C ILE A 527 -18.84 -27.92 -12.21
N PRO A 528 -20.16 -27.66 -12.35
CA PRO A 528 -21.17 -28.28 -11.48
C PRO A 528 -21.09 -29.81 -11.45
N ILE A 529 -21.05 -30.45 -12.62
CA ILE A 529 -20.95 -31.93 -12.71
C ILE A 529 -19.66 -32.45 -12.05
N LEU A 530 -18.53 -31.75 -12.28
CA LEU A 530 -17.27 -32.10 -11.64
C LEU A 530 -17.30 -31.89 -10.12
N ALA A 531 -17.96 -30.83 -9.64
CA ALA A 531 -18.03 -30.43 -8.24
C ALA A 531 -18.97 -31.34 -7.45
N ASP A 532 -20.12 -31.71 -8.01
CA ASP A 532 -21.04 -32.72 -7.47
C ASP A 532 -20.32 -34.06 -7.29
N ALA A 533 -19.64 -34.55 -8.33
CA ALA A 533 -18.86 -35.78 -8.23
C ALA A 533 -17.71 -35.64 -7.24
N ALA A 534 -17.04 -34.48 -7.23
CA ALA A 534 -16.02 -34.18 -6.24
C ALA A 534 -16.60 -34.00 -4.83
N GLY A 535 -17.90 -33.91 -4.61
CA GLY A 535 -18.50 -33.71 -3.28
C GLY A 535 -18.09 -32.39 -2.63
N VAL A 536 -18.01 -31.32 -3.41
CA VAL A 536 -17.74 -29.96 -2.93
C VAL A 536 -18.89 -29.03 -3.33
N TYR A 537 -19.18 -28.01 -2.53
CA TYR A 537 -20.27 -27.08 -2.85
C TYR A 537 -19.94 -26.18 -4.05
N HIS A 538 -20.97 -25.76 -4.77
CA HIS A 538 -20.84 -24.93 -5.97
C HIS A 538 -22.15 -24.21 -6.32
N ALA A 539 -22.02 -23.10 -7.05
CA ALA A 539 -23.13 -22.48 -7.77
C ALA A 539 -23.38 -23.20 -9.11
N ASN A 540 -24.48 -22.85 -9.80
CA ASN A 540 -24.90 -23.50 -11.04
C ASN A 540 -24.89 -22.52 -12.23
N PRO A 541 -23.68 -22.09 -12.68
CA PRO A 541 -23.55 -21.04 -13.68
C PRO A 541 -24.09 -21.42 -15.05
N ARG A 542 -24.80 -20.47 -15.67
CA ARG A 542 -25.30 -20.55 -17.05
C ARG A 542 -24.81 -19.35 -17.84
N VAL A 543 -24.39 -19.57 -19.10
CA VAL A 543 -24.08 -18.47 -20.02
C VAL A 543 -25.36 -18.10 -20.77
N VAL A 544 -25.80 -16.86 -20.62
CA VAL A 544 -27.07 -16.35 -21.13
C VAL A 544 -26.86 -15.06 -21.92
N TRP A 545 -27.83 -14.74 -22.77
CA TRP A 545 -27.94 -13.42 -23.38
C TRP A 545 -28.96 -12.59 -22.62
N VAL A 546 -28.55 -11.45 -22.08
CA VAL A 546 -29.44 -10.59 -21.28
C VAL A 546 -30.13 -9.57 -22.20
N PRO A 547 -31.46 -9.59 -22.37
CA PRO A 547 -32.19 -8.53 -23.06
C PRO A 547 -32.09 -7.20 -22.30
N ALA A 548 -32.26 -6.08 -23.01
CA ALA A 548 -32.55 -4.80 -22.35
C ALA A 548 -34.00 -4.85 -21.82
N ASP A 549 -34.15 -5.26 -20.55
CA ASP A 549 -35.42 -5.41 -19.83
C ASP A 549 -35.66 -4.22 -18.89
N ASP A 550 -36.91 -3.79 -18.73
CA ASP A 550 -37.30 -2.71 -17.83
C ASP A 550 -37.04 -3.08 -16.35
N ARG A 551 -37.08 -4.38 -16.00
CA ARG A 551 -36.75 -4.90 -14.65
C ARG A 551 -35.28 -4.74 -14.27
N LEU A 552 -34.41 -4.43 -15.23
CA LEU A 552 -33.02 -4.04 -14.97
C LEU A 552 -32.92 -2.58 -14.53
N GLY A 553 -33.97 -1.76 -14.70
CA GLY A 553 -33.96 -0.35 -14.35
C GLY A 553 -32.76 0.41 -14.93
N THR A 554 -32.08 1.17 -14.09
CA THR A 554 -30.86 1.92 -14.45
C THR A 554 -29.69 1.03 -14.86
N PHE A 555 -29.68 -0.25 -14.45
CA PHE A 555 -28.61 -1.19 -14.78
C PHE A 555 -28.73 -1.77 -16.20
N SER A 556 -29.83 -1.50 -16.92
CA SER A 556 -30.02 -1.98 -18.30
C SER A 556 -28.90 -1.49 -19.23
N SER A 557 -28.37 -0.29 -19.01
CA SER A 557 -27.22 0.26 -19.76
C SER A 557 -25.91 -0.50 -19.52
N LEU A 558 -25.78 -1.19 -18.39
CA LEU A 558 -24.57 -1.93 -17.99
C LEU A 558 -24.57 -3.37 -18.50
N VAL A 559 -25.73 -4.03 -18.52
CA VAL A 559 -25.81 -5.48 -18.78
C VAL A 559 -26.77 -5.87 -19.90
N GLY A 560 -27.68 -4.97 -20.29
CA GLY A 560 -28.64 -5.19 -21.35
C GLY A 560 -27.95 -5.31 -22.70
N GLY A 561 -28.36 -6.32 -23.48
CA GLY A 561 -27.74 -6.63 -24.77
C GLY A 561 -26.30 -7.10 -24.63
N SER A 562 -25.99 -7.93 -23.63
CA SER A 562 -24.65 -8.51 -23.41
C SER A 562 -24.67 -10.00 -23.04
N VAL A 563 -23.59 -10.72 -23.35
CA VAL A 563 -23.39 -12.13 -22.97
C VAL A 563 -22.90 -12.15 -21.54
N MET A 564 -23.71 -12.70 -20.65
CA MET A 564 -23.46 -12.71 -19.22
C MET A 564 -23.48 -14.13 -18.68
N LEU A 565 -22.79 -14.31 -17.56
CA LEU A 565 -23.00 -15.46 -16.70
C LEU A 565 -24.13 -15.15 -15.73
N PHE A 566 -25.04 -16.11 -15.54
CA PHE A 566 -26.13 -16.06 -14.57
C PHE A 566 -25.97 -17.23 -13.60
N GLU A 567 -25.93 -16.95 -12.30
CA GLU A 567 -25.76 -17.96 -11.25
C GLU A 567 -26.42 -17.53 -9.93
N GLU A 568 -26.72 -18.51 -9.09
CA GLU A 568 -27.20 -18.30 -7.72
C GLU A 568 -26.12 -17.60 -6.89
N ARG A 569 -26.53 -16.67 -6.01
CA ARG A 569 -25.64 -16.03 -5.06
C ARG A 569 -25.92 -16.58 -3.65
N PRO A 570 -25.05 -17.44 -3.10
CA PRO A 570 -25.26 -18.04 -1.78
C PRO A 570 -25.12 -16.97 -0.67
N ASN A 571 -26.20 -16.76 0.08
CA ASN A 571 -26.33 -15.74 1.13
C ASN A 571 -27.60 -16.02 1.95
N LYS A 572 -27.53 -15.94 3.28
CA LYS A 572 -28.68 -16.21 4.18
C LYS A 572 -29.25 -17.62 3.95
N ASP A 573 -30.57 -17.77 3.97
CA ASP A 573 -31.23 -19.07 3.82
C ASP A 573 -31.05 -19.65 2.42
N MET A 574 -30.40 -20.81 2.37
CA MET A 574 -30.14 -21.62 1.18
C MET A 574 -30.65 -23.05 1.39
N SER A 575 -31.64 -23.25 2.25
CA SER A 575 -32.19 -24.57 2.58
C SER A 575 -32.83 -25.27 1.39
N HIS A 576 -33.29 -24.51 0.40
CA HIS A 576 -33.85 -25.02 -0.85
C HIS A 576 -32.79 -25.52 -1.85
N GLU A 577 -31.52 -25.11 -1.71
CA GLU A 577 -30.47 -25.38 -2.70
C GLU A 577 -29.49 -26.47 -2.22
N ALA A 578 -29.53 -27.63 -2.88
CA ALA A 578 -28.73 -28.78 -2.49
C ALA A 578 -27.24 -28.59 -2.78
N SER A 579 -26.89 -27.85 -3.84
CA SER A 579 -25.48 -27.58 -4.20
C SER A 579 -24.76 -26.67 -3.18
N PHE A 580 -25.51 -26.04 -2.26
CA PHE A 580 -25.02 -25.29 -1.11
C PHE A 580 -25.19 -26.06 0.22
N GLY A 581 -25.50 -27.35 0.16
CA GLY A 581 -25.64 -28.22 1.32
C GLY A 581 -26.94 -28.05 2.09
N ASN A 582 -27.98 -27.45 1.48
CA ASN A 582 -29.28 -27.18 2.14
C ASN A 582 -29.12 -26.39 3.45
N SER A 583 -28.18 -25.45 3.47
CA SER A 583 -27.86 -24.67 4.66
C SER A 583 -28.98 -23.67 4.98
N LYS A 584 -29.45 -23.64 6.23
CA LYS A 584 -30.42 -22.63 6.68
C LYS A 584 -29.84 -21.22 6.77
N ASP A 585 -28.52 -21.15 6.80
CA ASP A 585 -27.79 -19.89 6.87
C ASP A 585 -26.45 -20.00 6.14
N VAL A 586 -26.11 -18.96 5.40
CA VAL A 586 -24.88 -18.86 4.61
C VAL A 586 -24.29 -17.47 4.78
N VAL A 587 -23.08 -17.44 5.34
CA VAL A 587 -22.41 -16.23 5.80
C VAL A 587 -21.18 -15.88 4.95
N GLY A 588 -20.72 -14.63 5.10
CA GLY A 588 -19.48 -14.15 4.48
C GLY A 588 -18.21 -14.64 5.19
N TRP A 589 -17.05 -14.31 4.63
CA TRP A 589 -15.76 -14.57 5.29
C TRP A 589 -15.67 -13.85 6.65
N SER A 590 -16.01 -12.57 6.69
CA SER A 590 -15.85 -11.71 7.87
C SER A 590 -16.65 -12.25 9.07
N GLU A 591 -17.92 -12.58 8.85
CA GLU A 591 -18.80 -13.18 9.87
C GLU A 591 -18.34 -14.58 10.32
N MET A 592 -18.01 -15.48 9.38
CA MET A 592 -17.48 -16.81 9.73
C MET A 592 -16.18 -16.68 10.55
N HIS A 593 -15.28 -15.81 10.11
CA HIS A 593 -14.00 -15.56 10.77
C HIS A 593 -14.19 -15.02 12.18
N TYR A 594 -15.11 -14.07 12.36
CA TYR A 594 -15.50 -13.56 13.66
C TYR A 594 -16.01 -14.70 14.56
N GLU A 595 -16.95 -15.50 14.09
CA GLU A 595 -17.56 -16.58 14.87
C GLU A 595 -16.54 -17.64 15.34
N VAL A 596 -15.63 -18.09 14.46
CA VAL A 596 -14.58 -19.07 14.83
C VAL A 596 -13.46 -18.46 15.67
N THR A 597 -13.28 -17.13 15.65
CA THR A 597 -12.31 -16.43 16.50
C THR A 597 -12.91 -16.12 17.86
N ARG A 598 -14.20 -15.79 17.93
CA ARG A 598 -14.92 -15.45 19.15
C ARG A 598 -15.10 -16.66 20.07
N ASP A 599 -15.39 -17.82 19.49
CA ASP A 599 -15.85 -18.97 20.24
C ASP A 599 -15.27 -20.28 19.71
N ASN A 600 -14.48 -20.97 20.53
CA ASN A 600 -13.92 -22.27 20.17
C ASN A 600 -14.96 -23.38 19.92
N ASP A 601 -16.24 -23.20 20.28
CA ASP A 601 -17.31 -24.14 19.93
C ASP A 601 -17.59 -24.16 18.42
N ASN A 602 -17.33 -23.03 17.74
CA ASN A 602 -17.43 -22.88 16.29
C ASN A 602 -16.17 -23.38 15.58
N ARG A 603 -16.29 -23.97 14.38
CA ARG A 603 -15.13 -24.40 13.60
C ARG A 603 -15.40 -24.52 12.10
N VAL A 604 -14.32 -24.46 11.33
CA VAL A 604 -14.32 -24.81 9.90
C VAL A 604 -14.14 -26.32 9.73
N ASP A 605 -14.88 -26.92 8.80
CA ASP A 605 -14.65 -28.30 8.36
C ASP A 605 -13.36 -28.39 7.52
N THR A 606 -12.23 -28.63 8.19
CA THR A 606 -10.89 -28.66 7.59
C THR A 606 -10.77 -29.66 6.43
N TYR A 607 -11.37 -30.85 6.53
CA TYR A 607 -11.31 -31.86 5.46
C TYR A 607 -12.10 -31.42 4.23
N PHE A 608 -13.29 -30.83 4.44
CA PHE A 608 -14.09 -30.29 3.34
C PHE A 608 -13.38 -29.10 2.65
N MET A 609 -12.71 -28.25 3.42
CA MET A 609 -11.92 -27.15 2.88
C MET A 609 -10.72 -27.65 2.07
N ALA A 610 -9.90 -28.57 2.60
CA ALA A 610 -8.78 -29.16 1.87
C ALA A 610 -9.22 -29.83 0.57
N ARG A 611 -10.35 -30.55 0.59
CA ARG A 611 -10.98 -31.14 -0.59
C ARG A 611 -11.36 -30.09 -1.64
N SER A 612 -11.99 -28.99 -1.20
CA SER A 612 -12.33 -27.86 -2.07
C SER A 612 -11.09 -27.22 -2.70
N ARG A 613 -10.00 -27.04 -1.93
CA ARG A 613 -8.74 -26.49 -2.42
C ARG A 613 -8.07 -27.39 -3.47
N LEU A 614 -8.01 -28.70 -3.25
CA LEU A 614 -7.47 -29.64 -4.25
C LEU A 614 -8.31 -29.67 -5.53
N PHE A 615 -9.63 -29.56 -5.40
CA PHE A 615 -10.51 -29.45 -6.55
C PHE A 615 -10.25 -28.16 -7.36
N ASP A 616 -10.07 -27.02 -6.70
CA ASP A 616 -9.71 -25.78 -7.41
C ASP A 616 -8.36 -25.89 -8.12
N MET A 617 -7.36 -26.53 -7.48
CA MET A 617 -6.08 -26.83 -8.11
C MET A 617 -6.24 -27.76 -9.31
N PHE A 618 -7.12 -28.77 -9.24
CA PHE A 618 -7.44 -29.62 -10.38
C PHE A 618 -7.89 -28.80 -11.58
N LEU A 619 -8.77 -27.81 -11.37
CA LEU A 619 -9.27 -26.89 -12.40
C LEU A 619 -8.23 -25.85 -12.88
N SER A 620 -7.09 -25.74 -12.19
CA SER A 620 -6.11 -24.65 -12.35
C SER A 620 -6.67 -23.26 -12.00
N ASP A 621 -7.63 -23.23 -11.09
CA ASP A 621 -8.18 -21.99 -10.55
C ASP A 621 -7.26 -21.44 -9.46
N TRP A 622 -6.54 -20.37 -9.79
CA TRP A 622 -5.51 -19.76 -8.95
C TRP A 622 -6.05 -18.62 -8.07
N ASP A 623 -7.31 -18.22 -8.24
CA ASP A 623 -7.85 -16.98 -7.65
C ASP A 623 -8.78 -17.21 -6.46
N ARG A 624 -8.20 -17.73 -5.37
CA ARG A 624 -8.95 -18.08 -4.14
C ARG A 624 -8.66 -17.16 -2.96
N HIS A 625 -9.00 -15.88 -3.12
CA HIS A 625 -9.00 -14.90 -2.04
C HIS A 625 -10.27 -15.01 -1.16
N LYS A 626 -10.29 -14.27 -0.03
CA LYS A 626 -11.33 -14.38 1.02
C LYS A 626 -12.77 -14.21 0.50
N ASP A 627 -13.01 -13.27 -0.43
CA ASP A 627 -14.35 -13.00 -0.99
C ASP A 627 -14.86 -14.10 -1.92
N GLN A 628 -13.99 -14.99 -2.36
CA GLN A 628 -14.35 -16.13 -3.21
C GLN A 628 -14.95 -17.30 -2.42
N TRP A 629 -15.17 -17.11 -1.12
CA TRP A 629 -15.82 -18.06 -0.25
C TRP A 629 -17.09 -17.48 0.35
N ARG A 630 -18.14 -18.29 0.34
CA ARG A 630 -19.25 -18.22 1.30
C ARG A 630 -19.16 -19.41 2.23
N TRP A 631 -19.88 -19.39 3.34
CA TRP A 631 -19.77 -20.43 4.36
C TRP A 631 -21.15 -20.90 4.77
N ALA A 632 -21.46 -22.15 4.45
CA ALA A 632 -22.67 -22.82 4.92
C ALA A 632 -22.52 -23.20 6.40
N SER A 633 -23.49 -22.80 7.20
CA SER A 633 -23.55 -23.01 8.64
C SER A 633 -24.39 -24.24 9.00
N PHE A 634 -23.82 -25.15 9.77
CA PHE A 634 -24.50 -26.34 10.29
C PHE A 634 -24.33 -26.44 11.81
N ASP A 635 -25.30 -27.03 12.50
CA ASP A 635 -25.09 -27.42 13.91
C ASP A 635 -23.90 -28.38 14.00
N ASP A 636 -22.99 -28.10 14.93
CA ASP A 636 -21.80 -28.91 15.08
C ASP A 636 -22.13 -30.26 15.76
N PRO A 637 -21.79 -31.41 15.15
CA PRO A 637 -22.13 -32.72 15.73
C PRO A 637 -21.44 -33.05 17.06
N ASP A 638 -20.33 -32.37 17.38
CA ASP A 638 -19.50 -32.67 18.57
C ASP A 638 -19.74 -31.66 19.71
N GLY A 639 -20.71 -30.73 19.59
CA GLY A 639 -20.96 -29.70 20.60
C GLY A 639 -22.19 -28.82 20.34
N ASN A 640 -22.26 -27.66 21.00
CA ASN A 640 -23.34 -26.66 20.85
C ASN A 640 -22.94 -25.46 19.96
N GLY A 641 -21.98 -25.65 19.04
CA GLY A 641 -21.46 -24.59 18.17
C GLY A 641 -21.87 -24.78 16.70
N THR A 642 -21.28 -23.97 15.83
CA THR A 642 -21.51 -23.98 14.39
C THR A 642 -20.33 -24.58 13.63
N ARG A 643 -20.61 -25.53 12.75
CA ARG A 643 -19.66 -26.05 11.76
C ARG A 643 -19.85 -25.32 10.43
N PHE A 644 -18.80 -24.65 9.98
CA PHE A 644 -18.79 -23.93 8.70
C PHE A 644 -18.16 -24.78 7.59
N ARG A 645 -18.84 -24.86 6.44
CA ARG A 645 -18.32 -25.47 5.22
C ARG A 645 -18.19 -24.46 4.09
N PRO A 646 -17.05 -24.39 3.40
CA PRO A 646 -16.85 -23.42 2.33
C PRO A 646 -17.71 -23.73 1.11
N ILE A 647 -18.32 -22.68 0.56
CA ILE A 647 -18.95 -22.61 -0.76
C ILE A 647 -18.07 -21.73 -1.65
N PRO A 648 -17.17 -22.33 -2.45
CA PRO A 648 -16.37 -21.59 -3.43
C PRO A 648 -17.22 -20.94 -4.51
N ARG A 649 -16.90 -19.68 -4.85
CA ARG A 649 -17.55 -18.85 -5.87
C ARG A 649 -16.60 -18.49 -7.01
N ASP A 650 -17.10 -17.76 -8.01
CA ASP A 650 -16.41 -17.23 -9.20
C ASP A 650 -15.24 -18.06 -9.76
N ARG A 651 -15.51 -19.31 -10.17
CA ARG A 651 -14.52 -20.19 -10.84
C ARG A 651 -14.20 -19.81 -12.29
N ASP A 652 -14.22 -18.52 -12.62
CA ASP A 652 -14.00 -18.04 -13.99
C ASP A 652 -12.54 -18.08 -14.46
N ASN A 653 -11.61 -18.33 -13.54
CA ASN A 653 -10.20 -18.60 -13.82
C ASN A 653 -9.90 -20.10 -14.02
N ALA A 654 -10.91 -20.97 -13.99
CA ALA A 654 -10.73 -22.38 -14.35
C ALA A 654 -10.36 -22.53 -15.83
N PHE A 655 -9.55 -23.55 -16.13
CA PHE A 655 -9.19 -23.93 -17.51
C PHE A 655 -8.44 -22.86 -18.33
N ASN A 656 -7.72 -21.95 -17.65
CA ASN A 656 -6.90 -20.92 -18.29
C ASN A 656 -5.83 -21.50 -19.23
N ARG A 657 -5.56 -20.85 -20.37
CA ARG A 657 -4.51 -21.25 -21.34
C ARG A 657 -3.62 -20.09 -21.72
N ILE A 658 -2.32 -20.24 -21.43
CA ILE A 658 -1.32 -19.21 -21.70
C ILE A 658 -0.27 -19.76 -22.68
N ASN A 659 -0.09 -19.03 -23.78
CA ASN A 659 0.85 -19.34 -24.86
C ASN A 659 1.82 -18.18 -25.15
N ALA A 660 2.01 -17.27 -24.19
CA ALA A 660 2.90 -16.11 -24.35
C ALA A 660 4.39 -16.52 -24.37
N PHE A 661 5.20 -15.77 -25.11
CA PHE A 661 6.63 -16.06 -25.31
C PHE A 661 7.43 -16.16 -23.99
N LEU A 662 7.16 -15.25 -23.05
CA LEU A 662 7.86 -15.19 -21.75
C LEU A 662 7.24 -16.11 -20.68
N TYR A 663 6.07 -16.69 -20.94
CA TYR A 663 5.35 -17.47 -19.93
C TYR A 663 6.14 -18.67 -19.40
N PRO A 664 6.84 -19.49 -20.21
CA PRO A 664 7.60 -20.64 -19.69
C PRO A 664 8.68 -20.25 -18.67
N VAL A 665 9.27 -19.06 -18.83
CA VAL A 665 10.30 -18.53 -17.93
C VAL A 665 9.66 -17.90 -16.69
N ALA A 666 8.53 -17.19 -16.85
CA ALA A 666 7.83 -16.53 -15.75
C ALA A 666 7.03 -17.50 -14.86
N LYS A 667 6.52 -18.61 -15.44
CA LYS A 667 5.59 -19.55 -14.81
C LYS A 667 6.01 -20.05 -13.40
N PRO A 668 7.29 -20.36 -13.11
CA PRO A 668 7.71 -20.77 -11.77
C PRO A 668 7.57 -19.68 -10.70
N PHE A 669 7.45 -18.41 -11.11
CA PHE A 669 7.57 -17.24 -10.24
C PHE A 669 6.28 -16.42 -10.11
N ILE A 670 5.25 -16.71 -10.90
CA ILE A 670 3.97 -15.97 -10.90
C ILE A 670 2.83 -16.83 -10.36
N LYS A 671 1.79 -16.18 -9.83
CA LYS A 671 0.59 -16.86 -9.32
C LYS A 671 -0.25 -17.54 -10.40
N ILE A 672 -0.26 -16.99 -11.61
CA ILE A 672 -1.11 -17.46 -12.71
C ILE A 672 -0.55 -18.74 -13.32
N GLN A 673 -1.28 -19.84 -13.17
CA GLN A 673 -0.93 -21.14 -13.74
C GLN A 673 -1.95 -21.57 -14.80
N ASP A 674 -1.46 -22.18 -15.88
CA ASP A 674 -2.29 -22.64 -16.99
C ASP A 674 -2.75 -24.10 -16.84
N PHE A 675 -3.94 -24.39 -17.34
CA PHE A 675 -4.53 -25.71 -17.38
C PHE A 675 -3.89 -26.56 -18.48
N ARG A 676 -2.81 -27.24 -18.12
CA ARG A 676 -2.13 -28.25 -18.94
C ARG A 676 -1.98 -29.56 -18.18
N LYS A 677 -1.46 -30.59 -18.86
CA LYS A 677 -1.07 -31.88 -18.26
C LYS A 677 -0.10 -31.74 -17.07
N SER A 678 0.58 -30.59 -16.93
CA SER A 678 1.35 -30.22 -15.74
C SER A 678 0.61 -29.11 -14.99
N TYR A 679 0.59 -29.20 -13.65
CA TYR A 679 0.03 -28.17 -12.77
C TYR A 679 0.86 -26.88 -12.74
N GLY A 680 2.10 -26.93 -13.23
CA GLY A 680 3.01 -25.81 -13.09
C GLY A 680 3.55 -25.67 -11.68
N ALA A 681 3.70 -24.43 -11.22
CA ALA A 681 4.12 -24.15 -9.87
C ALA A 681 2.92 -24.25 -8.91
N VAL A 682 2.91 -25.30 -8.08
CA VAL A 682 1.89 -25.49 -7.02
C VAL A 682 1.83 -24.28 -6.10
N LYS A 683 3.00 -23.68 -5.82
CA LYS A 683 3.11 -22.41 -5.09
C LYS A 683 2.23 -21.32 -5.70
N GLY A 684 2.25 -21.15 -7.02
CA GLY A 684 1.45 -20.14 -7.71
C GLY A 684 -0.05 -20.34 -7.51
N LEU A 685 -0.53 -21.59 -7.61
CA LEU A 685 -1.94 -21.95 -7.36
C LEU A 685 -2.37 -21.71 -5.90
N GLY A 686 -1.44 -21.83 -4.96
CA GLY A 686 -1.68 -21.61 -3.53
C GLY A 686 -1.61 -20.14 -3.10
N THR A 687 -0.93 -19.27 -3.86
CA THR A 687 -0.57 -17.92 -3.40
C THR A 687 -1.78 -17.11 -2.91
N ASN A 688 -2.86 -16.98 -3.68
CA ASN A 688 -3.98 -16.11 -3.28
C ASN A 688 -4.75 -16.63 -2.03
N GLY A 689 -4.72 -17.95 -1.78
CA GLY A 689 -5.37 -18.58 -0.62
C GLY A 689 -4.43 -18.84 0.57
N ARG A 690 -3.16 -18.43 0.50
CA ARG A 690 -2.14 -18.86 1.46
C ARG A 690 -2.48 -18.60 2.93
N THR A 691 -3.03 -17.42 3.27
CA THR A 691 -3.37 -17.06 4.66
C THR A 691 -4.48 -17.92 5.24
N GLN A 692 -5.60 -18.08 4.53
CA GLN A 692 -6.72 -18.89 5.02
C GLN A 692 -6.35 -20.39 5.03
N ASP A 693 -5.59 -20.85 4.05
CA ASP A 693 -5.11 -22.24 3.95
C ASP A 693 -4.18 -22.54 5.14
N HIS A 694 -3.28 -21.61 5.47
CA HIS A 694 -2.39 -21.72 6.63
C HIS A 694 -3.13 -21.76 7.97
N ARG A 695 -4.19 -20.96 8.11
CA ARG A 695 -5.00 -20.91 9.34
C ARG A 695 -5.82 -22.17 9.58
N PHE A 696 -6.51 -22.68 8.55
CA PHE A 696 -7.54 -23.71 8.75
C PHE A 696 -7.11 -25.13 8.37
N LEU A 697 -6.01 -25.28 7.63
CA LEU A 697 -5.54 -26.59 7.15
C LEU A 697 -4.29 -27.10 7.88
N SER A 698 -3.81 -26.35 8.88
CA SER A 698 -2.58 -26.66 9.61
C SER A 698 -2.65 -27.91 10.49
N SER A 699 -3.82 -28.51 10.68
CA SER A 699 -3.98 -29.78 11.42
C SER A 699 -3.69 -31.02 10.57
N LEU A 700 -3.83 -30.93 9.24
CA LEU A 700 -3.71 -32.09 8.35
C LEU A 700 -2.26 -32.52 8.14
N SER A 701 -2.03 -33.83 8.20
CA SER A 701 -0.80 -34.53 7.82
C SER A 701 -0.67 -34.71 6.30
N GLU A 702 0.55 -35.00 5.81
CA GLU A 702 0.77 -35.30 4.39
C GLU A 702 -0.07 -36.51 3.91
N SER A 703 -0.25 -37.52 4.77
CA SER A 703 -1.07 -38.68 4.47
C SER A 703 -2.54 -38.32 4.28
N GLU A 704 -3.11 -37.49 5.16
CA GLU A 704 -4.52 -37.07 5.03
C GLU A 704 -4.75 -36.24 3.77
N TRP A 705 -3.81 -35.35 3.44
CA TRP A 705 -3.83 -34.62 2.17
C TRP A 705 -3.84 -35.56 0.96
N THR A 706 -3.01 -36.61 1.01
CA THR A 706 -2.91 -37.61 -0.05
C THR A 706 -4.18 -38.46 -0.15
N ASP A 707 -4.76 -38.84 0.98
CA ASP A 707 -6.02 -39.60 1.04
C ASP A 707 -7.21 -38.79 0.47
N ILE A 708 -7.29 -37.49 0.78
CA ILE A 708 -8.29 -36.59 0.19
C ILE A 708 -8.09 -36.52 -1.34
N ALA A 709 -6.85 -36.43 -1.80
CA ALA A 709 -6.52 -36.37 -3.21
C ALA A 709 -6.87 -37.67 -3.96
N ASP A 710 -6.58 -38.83 -3.36
CA ASP A 710 -6.96 -40.13 -3.92
C ASP A 710 -8.47 -40.32 -3.95
N SER A 711 -9.19 -39.84 -2.92
CA SER A 711 -10.65 -39.80 -2.92
C SER A 711 -11.21 -38.95 -4.07
N LEU A 712 -10.66 -37.75 -4.31
CA LEU A 712 -11.05 -36.90 -5.44
C LEU A 712 -10.75 -37.56 -6.79
N LYS A 713 -9.57 -38.17 -6.93
CA LYS A 713 -9.17 -38.91 -8.13
C LYS A 713 -10.16 -40.02 -8.44
N ASN A 714 -10.61 -40.78 -7.44
CA ASN A 714 -11.56 -41.86 -7.64
C ASN A 714 -12.98 -41.36 -7.98
N ALA A 715 -13.38 -40.22 -7.41
CA ALA A 715 -14.69 -39.64 -7.65
C ALA A 715 -14.82 -39.01 -9.05
N LEU A 716 -13.74 -38.43 -9.57
CA LEU A 716 -13.66 -37.84 -10.91
C LEU A 716 -13.37 -38.92 -11.97
N SER A 717 -14.31 -39.86 -12.16
CA SER A 717 -14.17 -40.94 -13.14
C SER A 717 -14.05 -40.41 -14.59
N ASP A 718 -13.57 -41.27 -15.50
CA ASP A 718 -13.45 -40.93 -16.92
C ASP A 718 -14.80 -40.52 -17.54
N ASP A 719 -15.89 -41.18 -17.13
CA ASP A 719 -17.25 -40.89 -17.60
C ASP A 719 -17.74 -39.52 -17.10
N ILE A 720 -17.51 -39.21 -15.82
CA ILE A 720 -17.87 -37.92 -15.22
C ILE A 720 -17.12 -36.77 -15.89
N ILE A 721 -15.81 -36.94 -16.15
CA ILE A 721 -15.01 -35.91 -16.83
C ILE A 721 -15.54 -35.68 -18.25
N GLN A 722 -15.86 -36.75 -18.99
CA GLN A 722 -16.44 -36.62 -20.34
C GLN A 722 -17.80 -35.94 -20.31
N GLU A 723 -18.70 -36.39 -19.43
CA GLU A 723 -20.03 -35.81 -19.25
C GLU A 723 -19.96 -34.31 -18.94
N ALA A 724 -19.08 -33.92 -18.01
CA ALA A 724 -18.88 -32.53 -17.64
C ALA A 724 -18.49 -31.65 -18.84
N PHE A 725 -17.52 -32.05 -19.65
CA PHE A 725 -17.11 -31.24 -20.81
C PHE A 725 -18.11 -31.26 -21.95
N HIS A 726 -18.98 -32.27 -22.04
CA HIS A 726 -20.09 -32.29 -22.99
C HIS A 726 -21.20 -31.25 -22.70
N THR A 727 -21.18 -30.58 -21.54
CA THR A 727 -22.03 -29.42 -21.26
C THR A 727 -21.65 -28.18 -22.08
N LEU A 728 -20.44 -28.14 -22.64
CA LEU A 728 -20.02 -27.05 -23.50
C LEU A 728 -20.91 -27.00 -24.76
N PRO A 729 -21.28 -25.79 -25.24
CA PRO A 729 -22.01 -25.66 -26.50
C PRO A 729 -21.27 -26.38 -27.63
N LYS A 730 -22.00 -27.07 -28.51
CA LYS A 730 -21.39 -27.94 -29.54
C LYS A 730 -20.22 -27.30 -30.32
N PRO A 731 -20.32 -26.06 -30.85
CA PRO A 731 -19.19 -25.42 -31.54
C PRO A 731 -17.97 -25.18 -30.65
N ILE A 732 -18.18 -24.97 -29.34
CA ILE A 732 -17.13 -24.79 -28.35
C ILE A 732 -16.50 -26.14 -28.00
N PHE A 733 -17.31 -27.18 -27.80
CA PHE A 733 -16.83 -28.54 -27.58
C PHE A 733 -15.95 -29.03 -28.74
N GLU A 734 -16.37 -28.80 -29.98
CA GLU A 734 -15.59 -29.15 -31.18
C GLU A 734 -14.25 -28.39 -31.27
N ALA A 735 -14.17 -27.19 -30.68
CA ALA A 735 -12.96 -26.36 -30.69
C ALA A 735 -11.97 -26.67 -29.55
N SER A 736 -12.46 -27.01 -28.35
CA SER A 736 -11.61 -27.18 -27.15
C SER A 736 -11.92 -28.40 -26.27
N GLY A 737 -13.08 -29.04 -26.43
CA GLY A 737 -13.60 -30.05 -25.49
C GLY A 737 -12.69 -31.27 -25.31
N GLN A 738 -12.23 -31.89 -26.41
CA GLN A 738 -11.36 -33.06 -26.31
C GLN A 738 -9.98 -32.74 -25.68
N ASP A 739 -9.41 -31.57 -25.99
CA ASP A 739 -8.14 -31.12 -25.39
C ASP A 739 -8.29 -30.95 -23.87
N LEU A 740 -9.41 -30.38 -23.43
CA LEU A 740 -9.74 -30.21 -22.01
C LEU A 740 -9.93 -31.56 -21.29
N ILE A 741 -10.63 -32.52 -21.90
CA ILE A 741 -10.80 -33.88 -21.37
C ILE A 741 -9.45 -34.58 -21.19
N ASP A 742 -8.62 -34.58 -22.25
CA ASP A 742 -7.30 -35.24 -22.24
C ASP A 742 -6.38 -34.65 -21.17
N ILE A 743 -6.47 -33.34 -20.93
CA ILE A 743 -5.72 -32.66 -19.87
C ILE A 743 -6.28 -33.02 -18.49
N ALA A 744 -7.60 -32.99 -18.31
CA ALA A 744 -8.28 -33.27 -17.06
C ALA A 744 -7.94 -34.68 -16.55
N LEU A 745 -8.00 -35.70 -17.41
CA LEU A 745 -7.66 -37.09 -17.06
C LEU A 745 -6.24 -37.19 -16.49
N VAL A 746 -5.25 -36.60 -17.18
CA VAL A 746 -3.85 -36.62 -16.74
C VAL A 746 -3.65 -35.83 -15.44
N ARG A 747 -4.37 -34.70 -15.27
CA ARG A 747 -4.27 -33.88 -14.06
C ARG A 747 -4.83 -34.62 -12.85
N ARG A 748 -6.02 -35.21 -12.98
CA ARG A 748 -6.65 -36.04 -11.95
C ARG A 748 -5.68 -37.12 -11.44
N ASP A 749 -5.00 -37.82 -12.35
CA ASP A 749 -4.09 -38.89 -11.95
C ASP A 749 -2.85 -38.40 -11.18
N LYS A 750 -2.49 -37.12 -11.32
CA LYS A 750 -1.37 -36.47 -10.62
C LYS A 750 -1.77 -35.83 -9.30
N LEU A 751 -3.06 -35.71 -8.98
CA LEU A 751 -3.57 -35.03 -7.78
C LEU A 751 -2.83 -35.41 -6.48
N PRO A 752 -2.55 -36.69 -6.18
CA PRO A 752 -1.83 -37.07 -4.96
C PRO A 752 -0.46 -36.40 -4.82
N SER A 753 0.31 -36.31 -5.91
CA SER A 753 1.61 -35.63 -5.91
C SER A 753 1.50 -34.12 -5.71
N ILE A 754 0.39 -33.53 -6.16
CA ILE A 754 0.10 -32.11 -6.00
C ILE A 754 -0.30 -31.81 -4.55
N ALA A 755 -1.10 -32.67 -3.93
CA ALA A 755 -1.47 -32.54 -2.53
C ALA A 755 -0.24 -32.59 -1.60
N SER A 756 0.66 -33.55 -1.80
CA SER A 756 1.94 -33.62 -1.07
C SER A 756 2.80 -32.35 -1.28
N SER A 757 2.91 -31.88 -2.53
CA SER A 757 3.65 -30.64 -2.83
C SER A 757 3.05 -29.40 -2.16
N PHE A 758 1.72 -29.33 -2.10
CA PHE A 758 1.01 -28.22 -1.47
C PHE A 758 1.13 -28.24 0.06
N TYR A 759 0.99 -29.41 0.67
CA TYR A 759 1.23 -29.63 2.11
C TYR A 759 2.61 -29.10 2.52
N ARG A 760 3.67 -29.42 1.77
CA ARG A 760 5.05 -29.00 2.10
C ARG A 760 5.27 -27.49 2.06
N LEU A 761 4.44 -26.73 1.33
CA LEU A 761 4.50 -25.28 1.33
C LEU A 761 4.01 -24.71 2.67
N HIS A 762 2.98 -25.32 3.24
CA HIS A 762 2.38 -24.95 4.53
C HIS A 762 3.03 -25.64 5.73
N ALA A 763 3.80 -26.71 5.55
CA ALA A 763 4.43 -27.42 6.66
C ALA A 763 5.67 -26.70 7.23
N ARG A 764 6.25 -25.72 6.51
CA ARG A 764 7.49 -25.02 6.92
C ARG A 764 7.36 -24.27 8.23
N THR A 765 6.22 -23.63 8.43
CA THR A 765 5.80 -23.00 9.68
C THR A 765 4.40 -23.52 9.99
N VAL A 766 4.06 -23.73 11.25
CA VAL A 766 2.74 -24.24 11.61
C VAL A 766 2.12 -23.30 12.63
N ASP A 767 1.03 -22.66 12.24
CA ASP A 767 0.25 -21.83 13.14
C ASP A 767 -0.91 -22.65 13.72
N VAL A 768 -1.03 -22.62 15.04
CA VAL A 768 -2.09 -23.26 15.80
C VAL A 768 -2.80 -22.17 16.59
N ILE A 769 -4.06 -21.91 16.23
CA ILE A 769 -4.79 -20.73 16.65
C ILE A 769 -5.95 -21.16 17.54
N GLY A 770 -6.04 -20.55 18.72
CA GLY A 770 -7.14 -20.65 19.67
C GLY A 770 -8.32 -19.74 19.31
N SER A 771 -8.98 -19.20 20.33
CA SER A 771 -10.15 -18.34 20.23
C SER A 771 -10.15 -17.26 21.34
N ASN A 772 -11.17 -16.42 21.40
CA ASN A 772 -11.36 -15.52 22.55
C ASN A 772 -11.93 -16.24 23.79
N LYS A 773 -11.93 -17.58 23.80
CA LYS A 773 -12.24 -18.47 24.93
C LYS A 773 -11.00 -19.23 25.37
N HIS A 774 -11.17 -20.13 26.35
CA HIS A 774 -10.09 -20.81 27.06
C HIS A 774 -9.63 -22.09 26.36
N GLU A 775 -8.35 -22.15 26.05
CA GLU A 775 -7.67 -23.30 25.47
C GLU A 775 -6.46 -23.75 26.27
N ARG A 776 -6.14 -25.04 26.14
CA ARG A 776 -4.92 -25.65 26.66
C ARG A 776 -4.12 -26.23 25.51
N PHE A 777 -2.96 -25.65 25.26
CA PHE A 777 -1.96 -26.07 24.28
C PHE A 777 -0.94 -26.98 24.95
N GLU A 778 -0.85 -28.22 24.50
CA GLU A 778 0.15 -29.19 24.95
C GLU A 778 1.13 -29.50 23.82
N VAL A 779 2.41 -29.21 24.05
CA VAL A 779 3.51 -29.51 23.13
C VAL A 779 4.45 -30.51 23.80
N THR A 780 4.58 -31.69 23.19
CA THR A 780 5.44 -32.77 23.68
C THR A 780 6.54 -33.06 22.67
N ARG A 781 7.79 -32.79 23.03
CA ARG A 781 8.97 -33.20 22.26
C ARG A 781 9.24 -34.68 22.50
N ILE A 782 8.92 -35.51 21.52
CA ILE A 782 8.97 -36.98 21.65
C ILE A 782 10.40 -37.47 21.45
N ASP A 783 11.04 -37.03 20.36
CA ASP A 783 12.42 -37.28 20.00
C ASP A 783 12.96 -36.12 19.13
N ASP A 784 14.20 -36.23 18.64
CA ASP A 784 14.87 -35.17 17.87
C ASP A 784 14.15 -34.77 16.58
N ASP A 785 13.30 -35.64 16.02
CA ASP A 785 12.63 -35.42 14.75
C ASP A 785 11.11 -35.21 14.89
N HIS A 786 10.52 -35.60 16.03
CA HIS A 786 9.06 -35.61 16.24
C HIS A 786 8.62 -34.75 17.44
N THR A 787 7.70 -33.82 17.21
CA THR A 787 7.02 -33.04 18.26
C THR A 787 5.51 -33.16 18.09
N LEU A 788 4.80 -33.62 19.14
CA LEU A 788 3.34 -33.70 19.15
C LEU A 788 2.75 -32.40 19.69
N VAL A 789 1.79 -31.83 18.96
CA VAL A 789 1.00 -30.67 19.41
C VAL A 789 -0.46 -31.09 19.53
N VAL A 790 -1.07 -30.83 20.69
CA VAL A 790 -2.49 -31.07 20.95
C VAL A 790 -3.10 -29.83 21.59
N VAL A 791 -4.30 -29.45 21.17
CA VAL A 791 -5.04 -28.34 21.79
C VAL A 791 -6.40 -28.82 22.25
N TYR A 792 -6.77 -28.40 23.45
CA TYR A 792 -8.03 -28.72 24.10
C TYR A 792 -8.85 -27.47 24.39
N ARG A 793 -10.17 -27.55 24.20
CA ARG A 793 -11.11 -26.59 24.78
C ARG A 793 -11.19 -26.82 26.28
N THR A 794 -11.24 -25.75 27.07
CA THR A 794 -11.32 -25.84 28.54
C THR A 794 -12.47 -25.03 29.14
N THR A 795 -12.83 -25.33 30.39
CA THR A 795 -13.67 -24.44 31.20
C THR A 795 -12.85 -23.24 31.69
N LYS A 796 -13.53 -22.25 32.28
CA LYS A 796 -12.85 -21.11 32.95
C LYS A 796 -11.91 -21.56 34.06
N GLU A 797 -12.21 -22.70 34.69
CA GLU A 797 -11.43 -23.34 35.76
C GLU A 797 -10.29 -24.23 35.23
N GLY A 798 -10.14 -24.37 33.90
CA GLY A 798 -9.09 -25.16 33.25
C GLY A 798 -9.41 -26.66 33.08
N GLU A 799 -10.66 -27.08 33.25
CA GLU A 799 -11.06 -28.48 33.01
C GLU A 799 -11.19 -28.76 31.51
N ILE A 800 -10.54 -29.81 31.02
CA ILE A 800 -10.59 -30.23 29.61
C ILE A 800 -12.01 -30.67 29.24
N ARG A 801 -12.54 -30.10 28.15
CA ARG A 801 -13.84 -30.48 27.57
C ARG A 801 -13.70 -31.40 26.36
N SER A 802 -12.97 -30.96 25.34
CA SER A 802 -12.81 -31.68 24.08
C SER A 802 -11.51 -31.29 23.36
N GLU A 803 -11.04 -32.16 22.47
CA GLU A 803 -9.89 -31.91 21.60
C GLU A 803 -10.32 -31.08 20.38
N MET A 804 -9.55 -30.04 20.06
CA MET A 804 -9.79 -29.18 18.89
C MET A 804 -8.71 -29.30 17.82
N TYR A 805 -7.48 -29.69 18.21
CA TYR A 805 -6.35 -29.80 17.31
C TYR A 805 -5.41 -30.91 17.75
N ARG A 806 -4.86 -31.65 16.78
CA ARG A 806 -3.80 -32.63 17.00
C ARG A 806 -2.94 -32.75 15.75
N ARG A 807 -1.63 -32.61 15.90
CA ARG A 807 -0.68 -32.88 14.79
C ARG A 807 0.67 -33.37 15.31
N MET A 808 1.22 -34.37 14.62
CA MET A 808 2.63 -34.73 14.74
C MET A 808 3.46 -33.85 13.81
N ILE A 809 4.37 -33.07 14.38
CA ILE A 809 5.26 -32.16 13.65
C ILE A 809 6.58 -32.85 13.40
N LEU A 810 7.04 -32.80 12.14
CA LEU A 810 8.30 -33.35 11.69
C LEU A 810 9.34 -32.22 11.55
N ARG A 811 10.46 -32.31 12.27
CA ARG A 811 11.51 -31.27 12.24
C ARG A 811 12.13 -31.07 10.87
N SER A 812 12.19 -32.14 10.07
CA SER A 812 12.66 -32.10 8.68
C SER A 812 11.79 -31.24 7.76
N GLU A 813 10.54 -30.98 8.16
CA GLU A 813 9.55 -30.23 7.38
C GLU A 813 9.25 -28.87 8.01
N THR A 814 9.21 -28.78 9.35
CA THR A 814 8.75 -27.62 10.11
C THR A 814 9.86 -26.97 10.93
N ARG A 815 10.12 -25.68 10.66
CA ARG A 815 11.11 -24.86 11.36
C ARG A 815 10.56 -24.22 12.64
N GLU A 816 9.29 -23.80 12.60
CA GLU A 816 8.64 -23.04 13.68
C GLU A 816 7.19 -23.52 13.88
N ILE A 817 6.80 -23.67 15.14
CA ILE A 817 5.42 -23.89 15.60
C ILE A 817 5.01 -22.61 16.34
N ASN A 818 3.93 -21.96 15.88
CA ASN A 818 3.42 -20.72 16.45
C ASN A 818 2.04 -20.99 17.07
N LEU A 819 1.93 -20.84 18.39
CA LEU A 819 0.71 -21.04 19.16
C LEU A 819 0.13 -19.67 19.52
N TYR A 820 -1.16 -19.48 19.32
CA TYR A 820 -1.85 -18.22 19.61
C TYR A 820 -3.08 -18.47 20.48
N GLY A 821 -3.09 -17.95 21.70
CA GLY A 821 -4.22 -18.02 22.64
C GLY A 821 -5.33 -17.01 22.34
N LEU A 822 -4.95 -15.79 21.91
CA LEU A 822 -5.83 -14.68 21.55
C LEU A 822 -6.45 -13.95 22.76
N GLY A 823 -7.62 -14.37 23.24
CA GLY A 823 -8.41 -13.55 24.17
C GLY A 823 -8.84 -14.27 25.45
N GLY A 824 -8.73 -15.59 25.50
CA GLY A 824 -9.06 -16.36 26.69
C GLY A 824 -7.92 -16.42 27.69
N ASN A 825 -8.22 -17.00 28.85
CA ASN A 825 -7.20 -17.43 29.82
C ASN A 825 -6.70 -18.81 29.39
N ASP A 826 -5.56 -18.84 28.73
CA ASP A 826 -5.02 -20.01 28.05
C ASP A 826 -3.87 -20.67 28.82
N GLN A 827 -3.63 -21.95 28.53
CA GLN A 827 -2.58 -22.75 29.16
C GLN A 827 -1.62 -23.27 28.10
N PHE A 828 -0.35 -22.86 28.16
CA PHE A 828 0.71 -23.34 27.29
C PHE A 828 1.65 -24.27 28.06
N ILE A 829 1.67 -25.54 27.69
CA ILE A 829 2.45 -26.57 28.37
C ILE A 829 3.43 -27.19 27.39
N VAL A 830 4.73 -27.03 27.63
CA VAL A 830 5.81 -27.56 26.79
C VAL A 830 6.65 -28.56 27.59
N THR A 831 6.78 -29.78 27.07
CA THR A 831 7.46 -30.90 27.75
C THR A 831 8.37 -31.69 26.81
N GLY A 832 9.25 -32.51 27.39
CA GLY A 832 10.14 -33.43 26.66
C GLY A 832 11.60 -32.97 26.64
N LYS A 833 12.52 -33.94 26.48
CA LYS A 833 13.96 -33.69 26.48
C LYS A 833 14.62 -34.32 25.26
N VAL A 834 15.21 -33.50 24.42
CA VAL A 834 15.76 -33.86 23.11
C VAL A 834 17.09 -33.13 22.86
N ASP A 835 17.88 -33.58 21.90
CA ASP A 835 19.11 -32.91 21.48
C ASP A 835 18.85 -31.88 20.38
N GLU A 836 17.91 -32.16 19.48
CA GLU A 836 17.45 -31.23 18.44
C GLU A 836 15.93 -31.05 18.49
N GLY A 837 15.41 -29.90 18.06
CA GLY A 837 13.97 -29.66 18.09
C GLY A 837 13.51 -28.43 17.32
N THR A 838 12.25 -28.46 16.88
CA THR A 838 11.56 -27.34 16.23
C THR A 838 11.33 -26.19 17.23
N THR A 839 11.49 -24.94 16.76
CA THR A 839 11.23 -23.76 17.60
C THR A 839 9.73 -23.66 17.88
N VAL A 840 9.36 -23.41 19.14
CA VAL A 840 7.99 -23.19 19.61
C VAL A 840 7.88 -21.75 20.09
N ASN A 841 7.02 -20.98 19.44
CA ASN A 841 6.62 -19.64 19.85
C ASN A 841 5.19 -19.73 20.40
N ALA A 842 4.95 -19.33 21.64
CA ALA A 842 3.60 -19.24 22.19
C ALA A 842 3.27 -17.79 22.53
N VAL A 843 2.13 -17.33 22.06
CA VAL A 843 1.62 -15.97 22.23
C VAL A 843 0.33 -16.09 23.02
N GLY A 844 0.30 -15.54 24.24
CA GLY A 844 -0.86 -15.59 25.12
C GLY A 844 -2.01 -14.77 24.55
N GLY A 845 -1.92 -13.45 24.70
CA GLY A 845 -2.81 -12.50 24.06
C GLY A 845 -3.32 -11.51 25.09
N ALA A 846 -4.65 -11.36 25.21
CA ALA A 846 -5.27 -10.39 26.11
C ALA A 846 -5.75 -10.97 27.45
N GLY A 847 -5.77 -12.30 27.61
CA GLY A 847 -6.28 -12.96 28.82
C GLY A 847 -5.21 -13.20 29.89
N ASP A 848 -5.62 -13.84 31.00
CA ASP A 848 -4.73 -14.23 32.09
C ASP A 848 -4.15 -15.63 31.80
N ASP A 849 -2.98 -15.66 31.18
CA ASP A 849 -2.40 -16.86 30.60
C ASP A 849 -1.41 -17.58 31.53
N THR A 850 -1.30 -18.89 31.35
CA THR A 850 -0.38 -19.76 32.09
C THR A 850 0.63 -20.39 31.15
N PHE A 851 1.91 -20.19 31.43
CA PHE A 851 3.01 -20.73 30.67
C PHE A 851 3.85 -21.68 31.53
N ASP A 852 3.87 -22.97 31.17
CA ASP A 852 4.66 -24.01 31.83
C ASP A 852 5.57 -24.73 30.83
N ASP A 853 6.88 -24.50 30.97
CA ASP A 853 7.92 -25.14 30.16
C ASP A 853 8.87 -25.95 31.04
N SER A 854 8.69 -27.27 30.97
CA SER A 854 9.58 -28.27 31.56
C SER A 854 10.42 -29.00 30.51
N SER A 855 10.44 -28.49 29.28
CA SER A 855 11.19 -29.07 28.17
C SER A 855 12.67 -28.67 28.17
N PHE A 856 13.48 -29.39 27.40
CA PHE A 856 14.88 -29.07 27.19
C PHE A 856 15.34 -29.51 25.79
N VAL A 857 15.98 -28.60 25.07
CA VAL A 857 16.69 -28.86 23.82
C VAL A 857 18.17 -28.53 24.02
N SER A 858 19.07 -29.45 23.64
CA SER A 858 20.51 -29.21 23.74
C SER A 858 20.96 -28.04 22.83
N GLY A 859 21.95 -27.27 23.29
CA GLY A 859 22.58 -26.18 22.50
C GLY A 859 22.45 -24.79 23.12
N SER A 860 22.94 -23.77 22.40
CA SER A 860 22.93 -22.36 22.84
C SER A 860 21.69 -21.58 22.40
N SER A 861 20.92 -22.11 21.46
CA SER A 861 19.70 -21.48 20.94
C SER A 861 18.50 -21.85 21.81
N ARG A 862 17.76 -20.84 22.26
CA ARG A 862 16.46 -21.02 22.92
C ARG A 862 15.39 -21.31 21.87
N LYS A 863 14.85 -22.52 21.91
CA LYS A 863 13.82 -23.11 21.05
C LYS A 863 12.42 -22.99 21.62
N THR A 864 12.25 -22.60 22.88
CA THR A 864 10.93 -22.26 23.43
C THR A 864 10.86 -20.77 23.74
N ARG A 865 9.86 -20.08 23.20
CA ARG A 865 9.68 -18.63 23.34
C ARG A 865 8.24 -18.31 23.71
N PHE A 866 8.05 -17.56 24.79
CA PHE A 866 6.74 -17.12 25.24
C PHE A 866 6.62 -15.61 25.14
N TYR A 867 5.50 -15.14 24.61
CA TYR A 867 5.19 -13.75 24.32
C TYR A 867 3.88 -13.39 25.00
N ASP A 868 3.91 -12.31 25.79
CA ASP A 868 2.70 -11.75 26.38
C ASP A 868 2.93 -10.29 26.81
N SER A 869 1.83 -9.63 27.17
CA SER A 869 1.79 -8.33 27.82
C SER A 869 2.56 -8.30 29.14
N THR A 870 2.83 -7.10 29.65
CA THR A 870 3.41 -6.91 30.98
C THR A 870 2.37 -7.10 32.11
N HIS A 871 1.15 -7.54 31.77
CA HIS A 871 0.04 -7.72 32.67
C HIS A 871 0.37 -8.70 33.82
N PRO A 872 0.05 -8.36 35.08
CA PRO A 872 0.39 -9.20 36.24
C PRO A 872 -0.46 -10.48 36.39
N GLY A 873 -1.53 -10.65 35.62
CA GLY A 873 -2.39 -11.84 35.69
C GLY A 873 -1.73 -13.14 35.21
N ASN A 874 -0.67 -13.04 34.42
CA ASN A 874 0.00 -14.19 33.81
C ASN A 874 0.86 -15.00 34.79
N SER A 875 0.79 -16.33 34.71
CA SER A 875 1.60 -17.24 35.52
C SER A 875 2.69 -17.94 34.70
N TRP A 876 3.89 -18.07 35.27
CA TRP A 876 5.09 -18.49 34.53
C TRP A 876 5.90 -19.52 35.32
N SER A 877 6.04 -20.71 34.76
CA SER A 877 6.92 -21.79 35.20
C SER A 877 7.87 -22.11 34.05
N THR A 878 9.09 -21.56 34.07
CA THR A 878 10.00 -21.62 32.91
C THR A 878 11.37 -22.21 33.26
N GLY A 879 11.95 -22.92 32.31
CA GLY A 879 13.30 -23.46 32.38
C GLY A 879 14.37 -22.46 31.93
N LYS A 880 15.65 -22.87 31.97
CA LYS A 880 16.77 -22.06 31.43
C LYS A 880 16.75 -21.94 29.90
N GLU A 881 16.05 -22.85 29.24
CA GLU A 881 15.91 -22.96 27.79
C GLU A 881 14.86 -21.98 27.25
N THR A 882 13.90 -21.56 28.07
CA THR A 882 12.80 -20.67 27.69
C THR A 882 13.27 -19.21 27.51
N HIS A 883 12.80 -18.56 26.45
CA HIS A 883 12.90 -17.11 26.28
C HIS A 883 11.54 -16.47 26.55
N VAL A 884 11.45 -15.58 27.54
CA VAL A 884 10.21 -14.89 27.88
C VAL A 884 10.31 -13.44 27.39
N VAL A 885 9.36 -13.03 26.57
CA VAL A 885 9.21 -11.67 26.03
C VAL A 885 7.96 -11.08 26.65
N ARG A 886 8.14 -10.08 27.53
CA ARG A 886 7.04 -9.32 28.13
C ARG A 886 7.06 -7.90 27.59
N THR A 887 6.05 -7.52 26.83
CA THR A 887 5.99 -6.25 26.13
C THR A 887 4.54 -5.88 25.90
N ASP A 888 4.19 -4.59 25.94
CA ASP A 888 2.83 -4.14 25.59
C ASP A 888 2.73 -3.70 24.13
N ASP A 889 3.76 -3.99 23.31
CA ASP A 889 3.72 -3.76 21.86
C ASP A 889 2.69 -4.71 21.22
N PRO A 890 1.60 -4.20 20.60
CA PRO A 890 0.61 -5.04 19.94
C PRO A 890 1.23 -5.93 18.86
N LYS A 891 2.28 -5.45 18.16
CA LYS A 891 2.99 -6.24 17.13
C LYS A 891 3.62 -7.51 17.68
N GLU A 892 3.86 -7.59 18.98
CA GLU A 892 4.48 -8.73 19.67
C GLU A 892 3.47 -9.60 20.43
N ASN A 893 2.19 -9.22 20.47
CA ASN A 893 1.13 -9.98 21.18
C ASN A 893 -0.12 -10.27 20.34
N SER A 894 -0.27 -9.66 19.15
CA SER A 894 -1.41 -9.95 18.27
C SER A 894 -1.10 -11.04 17.24
N TYR A 895 -2.18 -11.67 16.76
CA TYR A 895 -2.18 -12.56 15.58
C TYR A 895 -2.64 -11.76 14.36
N THR A 896 -1.75 -11.53 13.40
CA THR A 896 -2.04 -10.76 12.18
C THR A 896 -2.61 -11.63 11.04
N GLY A 897 -2.39 -12.95 11.10
CA GLY A 897 -2.74 -13.89 10.02
C GLY A 897 -1.95 -13.70 8.73
N GLU A 898 -0.89 -12.91 8.73
CA GLU A 898 -0.02 -12.75 7.57
C GLU A 898 0.82 -14.01 7.36
N PHE A 899 0.77 -14.57 6.14
CA PHE A 899 1.60 -15.71 5.76
C PHE A 899 2.06 -15.55 4.32
N GLU A 900 3.36 -15.72 4.10
CA GLU A 900 3.99 -15.59 2.79
C GLU A 900 4.89 -16.78 2.48
N PHE A 901 4.79 -17.27 1.23
CA PHE A 901 5.69 -18.31 0.75
C PHE A 901 7.04 -17.70 0.37
N GLU A 902 8.16 -18.25 0.85
CA GLU A 902 9.53 -17.86 0.44
C GLU A 902 9.70 -17.83 -1.09
N GLN A 903 10.07 -16.69 -1.68
CA GLN A 903 10.16 -16.47 -3.12
C GLN A 903 11.60 -16.35 -3.60
N ILE A 904 11.89 -16.94 -4.77
CA ILE A 904 13.11 -16.65 -5.54
C ILE A 904 12.70 -16.10 -6.90
N ILE A 905 13.18 -14.92 -7.28
CA ILE A 905 12.84 -14.25 -8.54
C ILE A 905 14.14 -13.94 -9.29
N PRO A 906 14.37 -14.57 -10.46
CA PRO A 906 15.45 -14.17 -11.36
C PRO A 906 15.00 -13.00 -12.24
N VAL A 907 15.80 -11.94 -12.28
CA VAL A 907 15.55 -10.74 -13.09
C VAL A 907 16.74 -10.54 -14.04
N PRO A 908 16.61 -10.91 -15.32
CA PRO A 908 17.61 -10.59 -16.32
C PRO A 908 17.50 -9.13 -16.73
N PHE A 909 18.62 -8.46 -16.87
CA PHE A 909 18.73 -7.08 -17.32
C PHE A 909 19.88 -6.94 -18.32
N ALA A 910 19.73 -6.05 -19.30
CA ALA A 910 20.78 -5.74 -20.25
C ALA A 910 20.80 -4.24 -20.54
N TRP A 911 21.99 -3.65 -20.57
CA TRP A 911 22.18 -2.25 -20.94
C TRP A 911 23.46 -2.08 -21.75
N TYR A 912 23.65 -0.90 -22.34
CA TYR A 912 24.80 -0.63 -23.21
C TYR A 912 25.51 0.66 -22.78
N ASN A 913 26.84 0.65 -22.78
CA ASN A 913 27.65 1.85 -22.72
C ASN A 913 28.84 1.76 -23.71
N SER A 914 29.48 2.89 -24.03
CA SER A 914 30.52 2.95 -25.06
C SER A 914 31.85 2.30 -24.67
N GLU A 915 32.10 2.08 -23.37
CA GLU A 915 33.36 1.55 -22.84
C GLU A 915 33.28 0.01 -22.72
N ASP A 916 32.21 -0.50 -22.10
CA ASP A 916 31.99 -1.92 -21.80
C ASP A 916 31.15 -2.66 -22.85
N GLY A 917 30.53 -1.93 -23.78
CA GLY A 917 29.58 -2.49 -24.75
C GLY A 917 28.27 -2.90 -24.09
N PHE A 918 27.71 -4.04 -24.50
CA PHE A 918 26.55 -4.62 -23.82
C PHE A 918 26.97 -5.22 -22.49
N ILE A 919 26.27 -4.84 -21.44
CA ILE A 919 26.39 -5.41 -20.11
C ILE A 919 25.17 -6.28 -19.89
N LEU A 920 25.39 -7.57 -19.75
CA LEU A 920 24.38 -8.57 -19.44
C LEU A 920 24.44 -8.86 -17.94
N GLN A 921 23.32 -8.70 -17.26
CA GLN A 921 23.22 -8.88 -15.82
C GLN A 921 22.06 -9.81 -15.46
N LEU A 922 22.28 -10.70 -14.50
CA LEU A 922 21.25 -11.54 -13.91
C LEU A 922 21.23 -11.27 -12.40
N TYR A 923 20.07 -10.83 -11.91
CA TYR A 923 19.78 -10.72 -10.49
C TYR A 923 18.97 -11.92 -10.02
N GLY A 924 19.27 -12.48 -8.86
CA GLY A 924 18.44 -13.44 -8.16
C GLY A 924 18.05 -12.87 -6.80
N LEU A 925 16.77 -12.59 -6.61
CA LEU A 925 16.20 -12.10 -5.35
C LEU A 925 15.55 -13.26 -4.60
N TYR A 926 16.04 -13.60 -3.41
CA TYR A 926 15.44 -14.61 -2.52
C TYR A 926 14.96 -13.97 -1.23
N THR A 927 13.66 -14.02 -0.99
CA THR A 927 12.99 -13.44 0.19
C THR A 927 12.56 -14.55 1.13
N GLN A 928 13.05 -14.51 2.37
CA GLN A 928 12.65 -15.40 3.45
C GLN A 928 11.73 -14.67 4.44
N TYR A 929 10.75 -15.40 4.97
CA TYR A 929 9.82 -14.93 6.00
C TYR A 929 10.03 -15.72 7.28
N GLY A 930 9.59 -15.18 8.41
CA GLY A 930 9.67 -15.85 9.71
C GLY A 930 8.71 -15.25 10.71
N PHE A 931 8.64 -15.83 11.92
CA PHE A 931 7.77 -15.33 12.99
C PHE A 931 7.93 -13.81 13.23
N ARG A 932 6.82 -13.08 13.05
CA ARG A 932 6.71 -11.60 13.15
C ARG A 932 7.63 -10.80 12.21
N LYS A 933 8.09 -11.39 11.08
CA LYS A 933 9.01 -10.74 10.14
C LYS A 933 8.61 -10.86 8.68
N THR A 934 8.26 -9.73 8.07
CA THR A 934 7.81 -9.62 6.69
C THR A 934 8.61 -8.55 5.92
N PRO A 935 9.80 -8.88 5.36
CA PRO A 935 10.52 -10.16 5.38
C PRO A 935 11.52 -10.31 6.54
N ALA A 936 11.92 -11.55 6.83
CA ALA A 936 12.99 -11.85 7.81
C ALA A 936 14.39 -11.68 7.23
N ALA A 937 14.57 -12.01 5.95
CA ALA A 937 15.81 -11.77 5.24
C ALA A 937 15.57 -11.63 3.74
N VAL A 938 16.41 -10.83 3.10
CA VAL A 938 16.44 -10.65 1.65
C VAL A 938 17.85 -10.94 1.17
N HIS A 939 17.97 -11.82 0.19
CA HIS A 939 19.23 -12.19 -0.45
C HIS A 939 19.21 -11.78 -1.92
N THR A 940 20.25 -11.12 -2.38
CA THR A 940 20.42 -10.68 -3.77
C THR A 940 21.74 -11.21 -4.29
N LEU A 941 21.69 -12.03 -5.34
CA LEU A 941 22.84 -12.45 -6.13
C LEU A 941 22.83 -11.71 -7.46
N ALA A 942 23.85 -10.93 -7.76
CA ALA A 942 24.05 -10.33 -9.07
C ALA A 942 25.24 -10.98 -9.77
N VAL A 943 25.06 -11.31 -11.05
CA VAL A 943 26.13 -11.76 -11.95
C VAL A 943 26.10 -10.87 -13.18
N GLN A 944 27.25 -10.33 -13.55
CA GLN A 944 27.38 -9.37 -14.65
C GLN A 944 28.52 -9.76 -15.59
N TYR A 945 28.29 -9.53 -16.89
CA TYR A 945 29.26 -9.72 -17.95
C TYR A 945 29.22 -8.56 -18.95
N ALA A 946 30.37 -7.93 -19.19
CA ALA A 946 30.55 -6.89 -20.20
C ALA A 946 31.13 -7.48 -21.49
N THR A 947 30.51 -7.20 -22.64
CA THR A 947 30.89 -7.84 -23.90
C THR A 947 32.18 -7.30 -24.52
N SER A 948 32.50 -6.02 -24.32
CA SER A 948 33.68 -5.40 -24.95
C SER A 948 34.97 -5.66 -24.18
N THR A 949 34.92 -5.54 -22.85
CA THR A 949 36.07 -5.74 -21.95
C THR A 949 36.21 -7.19 -21.50
N THR A 950 35.21 -8.04 -21.75
CA THR A 950 35.07 -9.38 -21.16
C THR A 950 35.04 -9.37 -19.62
N ALA A 951 34.79 -8.20 -19.02
CA ALA A 951 34.76 -8.02 -17.58
C ALA A 951 33.63 -8.83 -16.95
N PHE A 952 34.01 -9.61 -15.94
CA PHE A 952 33.09 -10.37 -15.11
C PHE A 952 33.07 -9.79 -13.70
N SER A 953 31.87 -9.65 -13.14
CA SER A 953 31.70 -9.34 -11.72
C SER A 953 30.51 -10.09 -11.13
N THR A 954 30.58 -10.35 -9.84
CA THR A 954 29.49 -10.94 -9.08
C THR A 954 29.43 -10.33 -7.69
N SER A 955 28.22 -10.18 -7.18
CA SER A 955 27.99 -9.77 -5.81
C SER A 955 26.86 -10.57 -5.19
N TYR A 956 27.03 -10.90 -3.91
CA TYR A 956 26.00 -11.48 -3.06
C TYR A 956 25.79 -10.53 -1.90
N ASN A 957 24.56 -10.05 -1.73
CA ASN A 957 24.16 -9.24 -0.59
C ASN A 957 23.04 -9.97 0.15
N ALA A 958 23.11 -9.99 1.47
CA ALA A 958 22.02 -10.44 2.33
C ALA A 958 21.74 -9.35 3.36
N VAL A 959 20.47 -9.08 3.63
CA VAL A 959 20.02 -8.23 4.73
C VAL A 959 19.09 -9.06 5.59
N PHE A 960 19.44 -9.23 6.86
CA PHE A 960 18.63 -9.87 7.88
C PHE A 960 17.96 -8.77 8.70
N HIS A 961 16.63 -8.75 8.69
CA HIS A 961 15.86 -7.69 9.31
C HIS A 961 15.67 -7.93 10.80
N GLU A 962 15.76 -6.86 11.59
CA GLU A 962 15.45 -6.82 13.03
C GLU A 962 16.12 -7.95 13.82
N VAL A 963 17.42 -8.16 13.59
CA VAL A 963 18.19 -9.22 14.29
C VAL A 963 18.41 -8.85 15.75
N ILE A 964 18.61 -7.55 16.03
CA ILE A 964 18.79 -7.01 17.38
C ILE A 964 17.92 -5.76 17.52
N HIS A 965 16.68 -5.92 18.03
CA HIS A 965 15.68 -4.84 18.00
C HIS A 965 15.54 -4.28 16.57
N ARG A 966 15.70 -2.96 16.39
CA ARG A 966 15.61 -2.27 15.09
C ARG A 966 16.87 -2.35 14.23
N TRP A 967 17.90 -3.06 14.69
CA TRP A 967 19.12 -3.23 13.91
C TRP A 967 18.96 -4.36 12.89
N ASN A 968 19.17 -4.01 11.63
CA ASN A 968 19.36 -4.98 10.55
C ASN A 968 20.84 -5.33 10.48
N VAL A 969 21.14 -6.58 10.15
CA VAL A 969 22.51 -7.06 9.93
C VAL A 969 22.60 -7.54 8.50
N GLY A 970 23.59 -7.10 7.75
CA GLY A 970 23.82 -7.56 6.40
C GLY A 970 25.14 -8.28 6.22
N MET A 971 25.28 -8.88 5.04
CA MET A 971 26.47 -9.56 4.57
C MET A 971 26.62 -9.29 3.09
N GLY A 972 27.70 -8.62 2.69
CA GLY A 972 28.07 -8.36 1.30
C GLY A 972 29.31 -9.15 0.96
N ILE A 973 29.28 -9.88 -0.16
CA ILE A 973 30.46 -10.46 -0.80
C ILE A 973 30.49 -9.94 -2.22
N SER A 974 31.61 -9.39 -2.66
CA SER A 974 31.77 -8.96 -4.05
C SER A 974 33.08 -9.43 -4.65
N TYR A 975 33.05 -9.68 -5.95
CA TYR A 975 34.21 -9.96 -6.77
C TYR A 975 34.08 -9.25 -8.11
N ALA A 976 35.11 -8.47 -8.45
CA ALA A 976 35.34 -7.92 -9.78
C ALA A 976 36.62 -8.54 -10.35
N GLY A 977 36.52 -9.14 -11.53
CA GLY A 977 37.65 -9.74 -12.26
C GLY A 977 38.64 -8.70 -12.78
N SER A 978 39.77 -9.18 -13.32
CA SER A 978 40.88 -8.35 -13.83
C SER A 978 40.47 -7.36 -14.90
N ASP A 979 39.50 -7.71 -15.74
CA ASP A 979 39.19 -6.92 -16.93
C ASP A 979 38.22 -5.76 -16.62
N ASN A 980 37.87 -5.56 -15.34
CA ASN A 980 37.19 -4.35 -14.88
C ASN A 980 38.19 -3.20 -14.87
N THR A 981 38.06 -2.29 -15.83
CA THR A 981 39.01 -1.20 -16.01
C THR A 981 38.59 0.06 -15.27
N THR A 982 39.56 0.79 -14.71
CA THR A 982 39.40 2.19 -14.30
C THR A 982 40.36 3.07 -15.07
N ASN A 983 39.93 4.29 -15.37
CA ASN A 983 40.78 5.31 -15.97
C ASN A 983 41.36 6.20 -14.87
N PHE A 984 42.68 6.36 -14.88
CA PHE A 984 43.41 7.27 -14.03
C PHE A 984 44.16 8.28 -14.90
N TYR A 985 43.84 9.56 -14.72
CA TYR A 985 44.38 10.66 -15.51
C TYR A 985 45.61 11.32 -14.85
N GLY A 986 46.04 10.80 -13.70
CA GLY A 986 47.03 11.46 -12.84
C GLY A 986 46.40 12.24 -11.68
N LEU A 987 47.27 12.85 -10.87
CA LEU A 987 46.89 13.61 -9.68
C LEU A 987 46.84 15.12 -9.96
N GLY A 988 45.84 15.80 -9.40
CA GLY A 988 45.67 17.25 -9.49
C GLY A 988 44.78 17.74 -10.64
N ASN A 989 44.70 19.07 -10.77
CA ASN A 989 43.77 19.77 -11.68
C ASN A 989 44.35 20.08 -13.08
N GLU A 990 45.65 19.88 -13.29
CA GLU A 990 46.35 20.19 -14.54
C GLU A 990 46.74 18.95 -15.35
N THR A 991 46.12 17.81 -15.05
CA THR A 991 46.33 16.54 -15.75
C THR A 991 45.81 16.60 -17.18
N SER A 992 46.46 15.88 -18.10
CA SER A 992 46.10 15.77 -19.52
C SER A 992 44.89 14.87 -19.73
N ASP A 993 44.05 15.15 -20.74
CA ASP A 993 42.99 14.25 -21.23
C ASP A 993 43.38 13.52 -22.53
N ASP A 994 44.63 13.68 -22.99
CA ASP A 994 45.14 12.98 -24.16
C ASP A 994 45.24 11.47 -23.90
N ARG A 995 44.73 10.64 -24.83
CA ARG A 995 44.66 9.18 -24.65
C ARG A 995 46.00 8.50 -24.39
N GLU A 996 47.11 9.09 -24.82
CA GLU A 996 48.45 8.56 -24.56
C GLU A 996 48.85 8.70 -23.10
N ASP A 997 48.27 9.69 -22.39
CA ASP A 997 48.54 9.99 -20.98
C ASP A 997 47.53 9.33 -20.01
N ILE A 998 46.44 8.76 -20.53
CA ILE A 998 45.42 8.08 -19.70
C ILE A 998 45.91 6.68 -19.32
N PHE A 999 45.97 6.45 -18.01
CA PHE A 999 46.25 5.14 -17.46
C PHE A 999 44.96 4.35 -17.23
N THR A 1000 44.62 3.50 -18.19
CA THR A 1000 43.55 2.51 -18.02
C THR A 1000 44.15 1.24 -17.40
N SER A 1001 43.72 0.88 -16.19
CA SER A 1001 44.14 -0.37 -15.53
C SER A 1001 42.99 -1.27 -15.18
N GLY A 1002 43.20 -2.56 -15.39
CA GLY A 1002 42.38 -3.60 -14.80
C GLY A 1002 42.58 -3.65 -13.29
N LEU A 1003 41.48 -3.57 -12.55
CA LEU A 1003 41.43 -3.66 -11.10
C LEU A 1003 40.58 -4.86 -10.70
N SER A 1004 41.25 -5.93 -10.26
CA SER A 1004 40.53 -7.00 -9.59
C SER A 1004 40.27 -6.62 -8.15
N ARG A 1005 39.00 -6.61 -7.74
CA ARG A 1005 38.57 -6.28 -6.37
C ARG A 1005 37.81 -7.44 -5.74
N MET A 1006 38.02 -7.64 -4.45
CA MET A 1006 37.28 -8.57 -3.61
C MET A 1006 36.89 -7.85 -2.33
N SER A 1007 35.66 -8.04 -1.87
CA SER A 1007 35.26 -7.53 -0.55
C SER A 1007 34.34 -8.50 0.17
N ILE A 1008 34.47 -8.54 1.49
CA ILE A 1008 33.49 -9.10 2.42
C ILE A 1008 33.12 -7.97 3.37
N MET A 1009 31.84 -7.63 3.46
CA MET A 1009 31.29 -6.51 4.23
C MET A 1009 30.18 -7.01 5.15
N MET A 1010 30.09 -6.49 6.37
CA MET A 1010 29.05 -6.86 7.34
C MET A 1010 28.33 -5.60 7.84
N PRO A 1011 27.43 -4.98 7.05
CA PRO A 1011 26.76 -3.75 7.44
C PRO A 1011 25.78 -3.97 8.61
N PHE A 1012 25.84 -3.11 9.61
CA PHE A 1012 24.85 -2.97 10.68
C PHE A 1012 24.04 -1.70 10.40
N ILE A 1013 22.76 -1.85 10.09
CA ILE A 1013 21.90 -0.76 9.62
C ILE A 1013 20.87 -0.46 10.70
N TYR A 1014 20.77 0.82 11.06
CA TYR A 1014 19.76 1.34 11.98
C TYR A 1014 19.01 2.49 11.33
N ASP A 1015 17.75 2.25 11.02
CA ASP A 1015 16.85 3.25 10.46
C ASP A 1015 15.98 3.85 11.56
N HIS A 1016 16.16 5.14 11.80
CA HIS A 1016 15.36 5.91 12.72
C HIS A 1016 14.22 6.60 11.97
N PRO A 1017 12.97 6.54 12.50
CA PRO A 1017 11.83 7.15 11.83
C PRO A 1017 11.97 8.68 11.56
N LEU A 1018 12.85 9.40 12.25
CA LEU A 1018 13.12 10.83 11.99
C LEU A 1018 13.93 11.10 10.70
N GLY A 1019 14.01 10.14 9.78
CA GLY A 1019 14.80 10.26 8.55
C GLY A 1019 16.30 10.14 8.77
N LEU A 1020 16.73 9.54 9.90
CA LEU A 1020 18.15 9.24 10.16
C LEU A 1020 18.40 7.76 9.87
N SER A 1021 19.35 7.46 8.99
CA SER A 1021 19.90 6.11 8.81
C SER A 1021 21.37 6.09 9.23
N LEU A 1022 21.74 5.12 10.06
CA LEU A 1022 23.12 4.86 10.48
C LEU A 1022 23.53 3.48 9.97
N VAL A 1023 24.59 3.42 9.17
CA VAL A 1023 25.16 2.18 8.64
C VAL A 1023 26.62 2.05 9.10
N LEU A 1024 26.92 1.02 9.86
CA LEU A 1024 28.28 0.69 10.34
C LEU A 1024 28.75 -0.60 9.69
N THR A 1025 29.84 -0.58 8.93
CA THR A 1025 30.25 -1.70 8.07
C THR A 1025 31.72 -2.03 8.25
N PRO A 1026 32.08 -2.99 9.13
CA PRO A 1026 33.36 -3.66 9.04
C PRO A 1026 33.48 -4.42 7.72
N ALA A 1027 34.67 -4.39 7.13
CA ALA A 1027 34.96 -5.01 5.85
C ALA A 1027 36.39 -5.55 5.76
N LEU A 1028 36.57 -6.57 4.93
CA LEU A 1028 37.88 -7.06 4.49
C LEU A 1028 37.92 -6.95 2.97
N GLU A 1029 38.91 -6.25 2.45
CA GLU A 1029 38.98 -5.89 1.04
C GLU A 1029 40.34 -6.24 0.46
N ALA A 1030 40.34 -6.57 -0.83
CA ALA A 1030 41.57 -6.87 -1.54
C ALA A 1030 41.52 -6.31 -2.96
N THR A 1031 42.55 -5.54 -3.32
CA THR A 1031 42.69 -4.95 -4.65
C THR A 1031 43.98 -5.44 -5.30
N LYS A 1032 43.91 -5.82 -6.58
CA LYS A 1032 45.07 -6.19 -7.39
C LYS A 1032 45.03 -5.47 -8.73
N LEU A 1033 46.13 -4.80 -9.05
CA LEU A 1033 46.40 -4.23 -10.36
C LEU A 1033 46.82 -5.33 -11.35
N THR A 1034 46.35 -5.28 -12.59
CA THR A 1034 46.77 -6.20 -13.66
C THR A 1034 47.79 -5.58 -14.62
N ASP A 1035 48.76 -6.40 -15.03
CA ASP A 1035 50.15 -6.03 -15.36
C ASP A 1035 50.41 -5.15 -16.59
N GLU A 1036 49.44 -4.84 -17.46
CA GLU A 1036 49.78 -4.31 -18.80
C GLU A 1036 50.47 -2.95 -18.83
N LYS A 1037 50.49 -2.19 -17.72
CA LYS A 1037 51.17 -0.89 -17.63
C LYS A 1037 51.75 -0.58 -16.24
N PHE A 1038 52.02 -1.56 -15.37
CA PHE A 1038 52.55 -1.32 -14.01
C PHE A 1038 53.76 -0.36 -13.99
N GLU A 1039 54.65 -0.50 -14.98
CA GLU A 1039 55.83 0.35 -15.19
C GLU A 1039 55.51 1.85 -15.39
N LEU A 1040 54.33 2.21 -15.88
CA LEU A 1040 53.90 3.61 -16.06
C LEU A 1040 53.48 4.27 -14.73
N LEU A 1041 53.14 3.48 -13.72
CA LEU A 1041 52.79 3.99 -12.39
C LEU A 1041 53.95 3.92 -11.39
N GLU A 1042 55.04 3.20 -11.69
CA GLU A 1042 56.25 3.15 -10.84
C GLU A 1042 56.89 4.53 -10.60
N GLY A 1043 56.51 5.54 -11.40
CA GLY A 1043 56.92 6.94 -11.27
C GLY A 1043 55.92 7.89 -10.57
N LEU A 1044 54.83 7.38 -9.98
CA LEU A 1044 53.94 8.18 -9.11
C LEU A 1044 54.66 8.52 -7.79
N ASP A 1045 55.56 9.50 -7.83
CA ASP A 1045 56.31 10.00 -6.67
C ASP A 1045 55.62 11.25 -6.10
N GLU A 1046 54.39 11.06 -5.64
CA GLU A 1046 53.57 12.12 -5.04
C GLU A 1046 53.47 11.95 -3.52
N PRO A 1047 53.78 13.00 -2.72
CA PRO A 1047 53.75 12.90 -1.27
C PRO A 1047 52.41 12.39 -0.73
N GLY A 1048 52.48 11.29 0.01
CA GLY A 1048 51.34 10.68 0.68
C GLY A 1048 50.35 9.96 -0.24
N VAL A 1049 50.75 9.64 -1.47
CA VAL A 1049 50.17 8.57 -2.29
C VAL A 1049 51.16 7.42 -2.34
N SER A 1050 50.70 6.18 -2.12
CA SER A 1050 51.62 5.04 -2.13
C SER A 1050 51.94 4.54 -3.53
N ALA A 1051 53.18 4.05 -3.66
CA ALA A 1051 53.63 3.41 -4.88
C ALA A 1051 52.76 2.16 -5.16
N PRO A 1052 52.38 1.93 -6.42
CA PRO A 1052 51.64 0.74 -6.82
C PRO A 1052 52.40 -0.52 -6.41
N GLN A 1053 51.66 -1.54 -5.95
CA GLN A 1053 52.22 -2.84 -5.59
C GLN A 1053 51.74 -3.91 -6.57
N SER A 1054 52.64 -4.81 -6.97
CA SER A 1054 52.30 -5.94 -7.87
C SER A 1054 51.52 -7.06 -7.15
N GLY A 1055 51.65 -7.13 -5.83
CA GLY A 1055 50.89 -8.02 -4.95
C GLY A 1055 49.44 -7.56 -4.78
N ARG A 1056 48.57 -8.50 -4.40
CA ARG A 1056 47.20 -8.17 -4.00
C ARG A 1056 47.22 -7.50 -2.64
N GLN A 1057 46.82 -6.23 -2.60
CA GLN A 1057 46.81 -5.38 -1.42
C GLN A 1057 45.57 -5.67 -0.58
N TRP A 1058 45.73 -6.06 0.68
CA TRP A 1058 44.64 -6.37 1.60
C TRP A 1058 44.44 -5.28 2.65
N PHE A 1059 43.20 -4.88 2.88
CA PHE A 1059 42.81 -3.90 3.89
C PHE A 1059 41.73 -4.46 4.81
N ALA A 1060 41.89 -4.26 6.12
CA ALA A 1060 40.78 -4.30 7.06
C ALA A 1060 40.16 -2.89 7.12
N SER A 1061 38.93 -2.77 6.64
CA SER A 1061 38.24 -1.50 6.50
C SER A 1061 37.06 -1.40 7.48
N PHE A 1062 36.69 -0.17 7.87
CA PHE A 1062 35.47 0.12 8.61
C PHE A 1062 34.82 1.38 8.04
N TYR A 1063 33.61 1.22 7.51
CA TYR A 1063 32.83 2.30 6.95
C TYR A 1063 31.72 2.72 7.91
N SER A 1064 31.44 4.01 8.00
CA SER A 1064 30.29 4.55 8.70
C SER A 1064 29.59 5.55 7.79
N LEU A 1065 28.31 5.32 7.49
CA LEU A 1065 27.45 6.26 6.78
C LEU A 1065 26.34 6.74 7.73
N ILE A 1066 26.23 8.05 7.88
CA ILE A 1066 25.12 8.72 8.54
C ILE A 1066 24.37 9.50 7.46
N ASN A 1067 23.13 9.11 7.21
CA ASN A 1067 22.24 9.79 6.29
C ASN A 1067 21.10 10.47 7.07
N PHE A 1068 20.88 11.75 6.81
CA PHE A 1068 19.70 12.49 7.28
C PHE A 1068 18.89 12.95 6.06
N GLN A 1069 17.76 12.31 5.80
CA GLN A 1069 16.91 12.60 4.67
C GLN A 1069 15.54 13.10 5.12
N TYR A 1070 15.11 14.22 4.54
CA TYR A 1070 13.79 14.78 4.75
C TYR A 1070 13.33 15.49 3.47
N VAL A 1071 12.63 14.77 2.60
CA VAL A 1071 12.11 15.26 1.31
C VAL A 1071 10.63 14.93 1.18
N ASP A 1072 9.91 15.73 0.42
CA ASP A 1072 8.47 15.54 0.17
C ASP A 1072 8.17 14.39 -0.80
N GLN A 1073 9.05 14.14 -1.76
CA GLN A 1073 9.02 12.99 -2.67
C GLN A 1073 10.45 12.51 -2.91
N THR A 1074 10.69 11.20 -2.99
CA THR A 1074 12.03 10.63 -3.17
C THR A 1074 12.53 10.71 -4.61
N ASP A 1075 11.68 10.43 -5.60
CA ASP A 1075 12.09 10.34 -7.01
C ASP A 1075 12.12 11.69 -7.73
N ASN A 1076 11.25 12.62 -7.32
CA ASN A 1076 11.22 14.01 -7.79
C ASN A 1076 11.09 14.99 -6.59
N PRO A 1077 12.14 15.14 -5.76
CA PRO A 1077 12.07 16.02 -4.58
C PRO A 1077 11.78 17.46 -4.98
N LEU A 1078 10.70 18.05 -4.45
CA LEU A 1078 10.34 19.45 -4.68
C LEU A 1078 10.85 20.33 -3.54
N HIS A 1079 10.77 19.83 -2.32
CA HIS A 1079 11.16 20.53 -1.09
C HIS A 1079 11.82 19.59 -0.09
N GLY A 1080 12.91 20.04 0.52
CA GLY A 1080 13.56 19.30 1.61
C GLY A 1080 15.08 19.26 1.50
N PHE A 1081 15.69 18.30 2.18
CA PHE A 1081 17.13 18.09 2.15
C PHE A 1081 17.52 16.61 2.26
N ASN A 1082 18.71 16.28 1.78
CA ASN A 1082 19.39 15.01 2.02
C ASN A 1082 20.83 15.30 2.45
N TRP A 1083 21.28 14.75 3.58
CA TRP A 1083 22.61 14.99 4.12
C TRP A 1083 23.33 13.69 4.44
N ASP A 1084 24.40 13.43 3.69
CA ASP A 1084 25.29 12.29 3.88
C ASP A 1084 26.57 12.71 4.60
N VAL A 1085 26.99 11.91 5.57
CA VAL A 1085 28.29 12.00 6.24
C VAL A 1085 28.92 10.61 6.26
N ASN A 1086 30.10 10.46 5.68
CA ASN A 1086 30.84 9.20 5.64
C ASN A 1086 32.19 9.30 6.37
N LEU A 1087 32.56 8.21 7.04
CA LEU A 1087 33.87 8.00 7.65
C LEU A 1087 34.36 6.61 7.22
N ASP A 1088 35.53 6.57 6.61
CA ASP A 1088 36.11 5.37 6.01
C ASP A 1088 37.48 5.15 6.64
N LEU A 1089 37.65 4.06 7.39
CA LEU A 1089 38.90 3.71 8.06
C LEU A 1089 39.52 2.52 7.34
N HIS A 1090 40.78 2.60 6.92
CA HIS A 1090 41.47 1.52 6.23
C HIS A 1090 42.79 1.19 6.94
N ALA A 1091 42.95 -0.07 7.35
CA ALA A 1091 44.18 -0.59 7.92
C ALA A 1091 44.80 -1.61 6.95
N GLY A 1092 45.96 -1.30 6.39
CA GLY A 1092 46.73 -2.20 5.54
C GLY A 1092 47.18 -3.47 6.27
N LEU A 1093 47.06 -4.62 5.61
CA LEU A 1093 47.39 -5.94 6.18
C LEU A 1093 48.56 -6.63 5.46
N SER A 1094 48.41 -6.86 4.16
CA SER A 1094 49.38 -7.63 3.35
C SER A 1094 49.50 -6.98 1.98
N PHE A 1095 50.75 -6.74 1.54
CA PHE A 1095 51.05 -5.94 0.33
C PHE A 1095 50.39 -4.55 0.33
N ALA A 1096 50.02 -4.07 1.51
CA ALA A 1096 49.36 -2.80 1.78
C ALA A 1096 50.01 -2.23 3.04
N ASP A 1097 51.05 -1.42 2.86
CA ASP A 1097 51.82 -0.86 3.99
C ASP A 1097 51.12 0.36 4.61
N ASP A 1098 50.10 0.88 3.93
CA ASP A 1098 49.45 2.12 4.28
C ASP A 1098 48.18 1.92 5.10
N SER A 1099 47.91 2.86 5.99
CA SER A 1099 46.63 3.00 6.67
C SER A 1099 46.17 4.45 6.52
N PHE A 1100 44.91 4.64 6.17
CA PHE A 1100 44.35 5.96 5.89
C PHE A 1100 42.91 6.09 6.38
N VAL A 1101 42.48 7.34 6.52
CA VAL A 1101 41.14 7.70 6.98
C VAL A 1101 40.51 8.67 5.99
N GLY A 1102 39.41 8.27 5.36
CA GLY A 1102 38.56 9.12 4.55
C GLY A 1102 37.45 9.74 5.40
N ILE A 1103 37.20 11.04 5.23
CA ILE A 1103 35.99 11.71 5.75
C ILE A 1103 35.34 12.45 4.59
N GLY A 1104 34.02 12.28 4.45
CA GLY A 1104 33.24 12.96 3.44
C GLY A 1104 31.91 13.47 3.97
N SER A 1105 31.39 14.49 3.31
CA SER A 1105 30.01 14.92 3.51
C SER A 1105 29.42 15.53 2.25
N ALA A 1106 28.14 15.28 2.01
CA ALA A 1106 27.37 15.87 0.93
C ALA A 1106 25.97 16.30 1.40
N LEU A 1107 25.61 17.56 1.18
CA LEU A 1107 24.30 18.12 1.51
C LEU A 1107 23.57 18.56 0.23
N SER A 1108 22.44 17.93 -0.04
CA SER A 1108 21.48 18.31 -1.08
C SER A 1108 20.31 19.10 -0.48
N LEU A 1109 19.89 20.15 -1.16
CA LEU A 1109 18.75 21.00 -0.79
C LEU A 1109 17.83 21.16 -2.01
N TYR A 1110 16.53 21.03 -1.79
CA TYR A 1110 15.50 21.14 -2.82
C TYR A 1110 14.51 22.24 -2.45
N THR A 1111 14.20 23.10 -3.41
CA THR A 1111 13.17 24.13 -3.26
C THR A 1111 12.47 24.36 -4.59
N SER A 1112 11.14 24.25 -4.58
CA SER A 1112 10.31 24.59 -5.72
C SER A 1112 9.66 25.95 -5.53
N LEU A 1113 9.43 26.64 -6.64
CA LEU A 1113 8.75 27.94 -6.66
C LEU A 1113 7.25 27.71 -6.95
N PRO A 1114 6.34 28.49 -6.34
CA PRO A 1114 4.89 28.32 -6.49
C PRO A 1114 4.40 28.89 -7.83
N PHE A 1115 4.79 28.27 -8.95
CA PHE A 1115 4.35 28.63 -10.30
C PHE A 1115 3.45 27.54 -10.90
N ARG A 1116 2.63 27.91 -11.92
CA ARG A 1116 1.74 26.99 -12.66
C ARG A 1116 2.44 25.73 -13.22
N ARG A 1117 3.75 25.79 -13.43
CA ARG A 1117 4.59 24.65 -13.81
C ARG A 1117 5.65 24.47 -12.72
N GLN A 1118 5.92 23.23 -12.33
CA GLN A 1118 6.96 22.93 -11.35
C GLN A 1118 8.30 23.52 -11.82
N ILE A 1119 8.85 24.44 -11.03
CA ILE A 1119 10.21 24.95 -11.20
C ILE A 1119 10.96 24.66 -9.90
N THR A 1120 11.81 23.65 -9.93
CA THR A 1120 12.60 23.22 -8.78
C THR A 1120 14.05 23.63 -8.96
N PHE A 1121 14.58 24.34 -7.98
CA PHE A 1121 16.01 24.54 -7.81
C PHE A 1121 16.53 23.50 -6.82
N ALA A 1122 17.46 22.65 -7.29
CA ALA A 1122 18.15 21.69 -6.45
C ALA A 1122 19.64 22.02 -6.43
N THR A 1123 20.25 21.99 -5.25
CA THR A 1123 21.68 22.27 -5.09
C THR A 1123 22.32 21.25 -4.16
N ARG A 1124 23.52 20.79 -4.50
CA ARG A 1124 24.29 19.84 -3.69
C ARG A 1124 25.71 20.32 -3.49
N PHE A 1125 26.16 20.36 -2.25
CA PHE A 1125 27.53 20.66 -1.88
C PHE A 1125 28.16 19.40 -1.31
N GLY A 1126 29.37 19.07 -1.74
CA GLY A 1126 30.10 17.97 -1.12
C GLY A 1126 31.59 18.21 -1.05
N ALA A 1127 32.22 17.59 -0.07
CA ALA A 1127 33.67 17.63 0.11
C ALA A 1127 34.16 16.34 0.78
N GLN A 1128 35.35 15.91 0.41
CA GLN A 1128 36.00 14.71 0.94
C GLN A 1128 37.49 14.98 1.19
N HIS A 1129 38.06 14.32 2.19
CA HIS A 1129 39.48 14.41 2.53
C HIS A 1129 40.02 13.08 3.04
N ILE A 1130 41.23 12.71 2.62
CA ILE A 1130 41.94 11.51 3.08
C ILE A 1130 43.15 11.90 3.94
N PHE A 1131 43.22 11.37 5.15
CA PHE A 1131 44.37 11.46 6.06
C PHE A 1131 45.25 10.21 5.95
N GLY A 1132 46.58 10.38 5.99
CA GLY A 1132 47.54 9.28 5.87
C GLY A 1132 47.95 8.99 4.42
N THR A 1133 48.85 8.03 4.22
CA THR A 1133 49.23 7.60 2.86
C THR A 1133 48.14 6.68 2.29
N PHE A 1134 47.78 6.84 1.02
CA PHE A 1134 46.72 6.04 0.39
C PHE A 1134 47.11 5.62 -1.03
N PRO A 1135 46.64 4.47 -1.54
CA PRO A 1135 46.91 4.06 -2.91
C PRO A 1135 46.11 4.91 -3.92
N PHE A 1136 46.65 5.14 -5.11
CA PHE A 1136 46.06 6.07 -6.09
C PHE A 1136 44.61 5.74 -6.49
N TYR A 1137 44.22 4.46 -6.46
CA TYR A 1137 42.86 4.01 -6.81
C TYR A 1137 41.82 4.25 -5.71
N GLU A 1138 42.26 4.74 -4.53
CA GLU A 1138 41.43 5.24 -3.43
C GLU A 1138 41.44 6.78 -3.37
N ALA A 1139 42.03 7.46 -4.35
CA ALA A 1139 42.02 8.92 -4.41
C ALA A 1139 40.59 9.48 -4.52
N ASN A 1140 40.35 10.63 -3.89
CA ASN A 1140 39.12 11.38 -4.09
C ASN A 1140 39.07 11.90 -5.52
N VAL A 1141 37.95 11.68 -6.21
CA VAL A 1141 37.80 12.02 -7.63
C VAL A 1141 36.78 13.12 -7.87
N VAL A 1142 36.99 13.88 -8.95
CA VAL A 1142 36.02 14.81 -9.54
C VAL A 1142 35.85 14.47 -11.02
N GLY A 1143 34.62 14.20 -11.45
CA GLY A 1143 34.28 13.88 -12.84
C GLY A 1143 33.11 12.91 -13.00
N GLY A 1144 32.54 12.85 -14.21
CA GLY A 1144 31.54 11.85 -14.60
C GLY A 1144 30.18 11.99 -13.92
N ARG A 1145 29.57 10.85 -13.61
CA ARG A 1145 28.17 10.74 -13.13
C ARG A 1145 28.02 10.86 -11.61
N THR A 1146 29.07 11.17 -10.86
CA THR A 1146 29.01 11.25 -9.40
C THR A 1146 28.97 12.67 -8.87
N ASN A 1147 29.81 13.58 -9.40
CA ASN A 1147 29.94 14.93 -8.85
C ASN A 1147 30.29 16.07 -9.84
N LEU A 1148 30.62 15.79 -11.11
CA LEU A 1148 30.90 16.83 -12.12
C LEU A 1148 30.54 16.35 -13.53
N ARG A 1149 29.34 16.69 -14.01
CA ARG A 1149 28.88 16.36 -15.37
C ARG A 1149 29.66 17.14 -16.43
N GLY A 1150 29.85 16.55 -17.62
CA GLY A 1150 30.58 17.17 -18.73
C GLY A 1150 32.08 16.86 -18.77
N TYR A 1151 32.59 16.06 -17.84
CA TYR A 1151 33.94 15.48 -17.86
C TYR A 1151 33.86 13.95 -17.77
N ALA A 1152 34.93 13.26 -18.16
CA ALA A 1152 35.04 11.82 -17.99
C ALA A 1152 34.92 11.39 -16.51
N SER A 1153 34.54 10.14 -16.28
CA SER A 1153 34.57 9.55 -14.93
C SER A 1153 35.99 9.55 -14.37
N SER A 1154 36.14 9.89 -13.09
CA SER A 1154 37.44 9.96 -12.40
C SER A 1154 38.47 10.91 -13.04
N ARG A 1155 38.00 11.94 -13.76
CA ARG A 1155 38.86 12.84 -14.57
C ARG A 1155 39.97 13.54 -13.77
N PHE A 1156 39.68 13.99 -12.56
CA PHE A 1156 40.66 14.62 -11.67
C PHE A 1156 40.70 13.84 -10.36
N SER A 1157 41.91 13.49 -9.90
CA SER A 1157 42.11 12.70 -8.68
C SER A 1157 42.99 13.47 -7.69
N GLY A 1158 42.72 13.36 -6.39
CA GLY A 1158 43.55 13.97 -5.35
C GLY A 1158 43.24 13.49 -3.94
N ARG A 1159 43.96 14.04 -2.95
CA ARG A 1159 43.76 13.75 -1.52
C ARG A 1159 42.43 14.32 -1.02
N SER A 1160 42.07 15.51 -1.49
CA SER A 1160 40.81 16.16 -1.15
C SER A 1160 40.02 16.47 -2.42
N ASN A 1161 38.70 16.49 -2.32
CA ASN A 1161 37.85 17.07 -3.34
C ASN A 1161 36.80 18.01 -2.71
N ALA A 1162 36.24 18.86 -3.55
CA ALA A 1162 35.05 19.61 -3.25
C ALA A 1162 34.28 19.85 -4.53
N PHE A 1163 32.96 19.78 -4.45
CA PHE A 1163 32.07 20.00 -5.58
C PHE A 1163 30.82 20.74 -5.17
N TRP A 1164 30.23 21.42 -6.15
CA TRP A 1164 28.97 22.13 -6.04
C TRP A 1164 28.16 21.90 -7.30
N ASN A 1165 27.02 21.23 -7.15
CA ASN A 1165 26.09 20.91 -8.24
C ASN A 1165 24.83 21.74 -8.12
N ASN A 1166 24.31 22.20 -9.25
CA ASN A 1166 23.09 22.98 -9.31
C ASN A 1166 22.23 22.49 -10.48
N ASP A 1167 20.98 22.16 -10.18
CA ASP A 1167 19.95 21.78 -11.13
C ASP A 1167 18.81 22.80 -11.10
N LEU A 1168 18.37 23.22 -12.28
CA LEU A 1168 17.10 23.90 -12.50
C LEU A 1168 16.20 22.94 -13.28
N ARG A 1169 15.17 22.43 -12.62
CA ARG A 1169 14.21 21.46 -13.17
C ARG A 1169 12.93 22.22 -13.49
N VAL A 1170 12.48 22.16 -14.73
CA VAL A 1170 11.28 22.85 -15.20
C VAL A 1170 10.35 21.83 -15.82
N GLU A 1171 9.20 21.60 -15.21
CA GLU A 1171 8.12 20.84 -15.84
C GLU A 1171 7.57 21.65 -17.03
N LEU A 1172 7.38 21.00 -18.17
CA LEU A 1172 6.82 21.64 -19.35
C LEU A 1172 5.36 21.28 -19.55
N LEU A 1173 5.04 19.99 -19.47
CA LEU A 1173 3.72 19.48 -19.81
C LEU A 1173 3.44 18.13 -19.15
N LYS A 1174 2.18 17.93 -18.81
CA LYS A 1174 1.61 16.62 -18.48
C LYS A 1174 1.40 15.86 -19.79
N VAL A 1175 1.94 14.66 -19.88
CA VAL A 1175 1.82 13.76 -21.04
C VAL A 1175 0.72 12.75 -20.73
N ASN A 1176 -0.41 12.82 -21.42
CA ASN A 1176 -1.51 11.84 -21.32
C ASN A 1176 -1.74 11.09 -22.66
N GLY A 1177 -0.67 10.91 -23.44
CA GLY A 1177 -0.75 10.45 -24.84
C GLY A 1177 -0.58 8.93 -25.02
N GLY A 1178 -1.52 8.12 -24.54
CA GLY A 1178 -1.70 6.69 -24.91
C GLY A 1178 -0.56 5.70 -24.60
N ILE A 1179 0.60 6.17 -24.15
CA ILE A 1179 1.70 5.34 -23.66
C ILE A 1179 1.66 5.35 -22.13
N THR A 1180 1.85 6.48 -21.42
CA THR A 1180 1.66 6.58 -19.96
C THR A 1180 1.34 8.02 -19.51
N PRO A 1181 0.49 8.27 -18.48
CA PRO A 1181 0.51 9.50 -17.72
C PRO A 1181 1.90 9.77 -17.19
N GLY A 1182 2.34 11.02 -17.31
CA GLY A 1182 3.64 11.41 -16.82
C GLY A 1182 3.89 12.90 -16.95
N ARG A 1183 5.00 13.34 -16.40
CA ARG A 1183 5.44 14.73 -16.45
C ARG A 1183 6.70 14.80 -17.29
N LEU A 1184 6.65 15.58 -18.37
CA LEU A 1184 7.81 15.86 -19.20
C LEU A 1184 8.34 17.24 -18.83
N GLY A 1185 9.64 17.33 -18.58
CA GLY A 1185 10.30 18.59 -18.27
C GLY A 1185 11.70 18.72 -18.85
N LEU A 1186 12.25 19.91 -18.66
CA LEU A 1186 13.64 20.24 -18.95
C LEU A 1186 14.45 20.27 -17.65
N LEU A 1187 15.73 19.93 -17.79
CA LEU A 1187 16.74 20.10 -16.77
C LEU A 1187 17.82 21.02 -17.34
N GLY A 1188 18.21 22.05 -16.61
CA GLY A 1188 19.45 22.78 -16.83
C GLY A 1188 20.39 22.58 -15.64
N PHE A 1189 21.69 22.52 -15.87
CA PHE A 1189 22.64 22.35 -14.76
C PHE A 1189 23.96 23.08 -14.93
N VAL A 1190 24.57 23.40 -13.78
CA VAL A 1190 25.94 23.90 -13.66
C VAL A 1190 26.61 23.23 -12.47
N ASP A 1191 27.69 22.53 -12.75
CA ASP A 1191 28.51 21.81 -11.80
C ASP A 1191 29.89 22.46 -11.72
N THR A 1192 30.45 22.50 -10.52
CA THR A 1192 31.81 22.98 -10.29
C THR A 1192 32.53 22.01 -9.36
N GLY A 1193 33.75 21.63 -9.68
CA GLY A 1193 34.52 20.69 -8.89
C GLY A 1193 36.01 20.94 -8.94
N ARG A 1194 36.71 20.47 -7.91
CA ARG A 1194 38.15 20.59 -7.77
C ARG A 1194 38.72 19.50 -6.87
N VAL A 1195 39.95 19.08 -7.16
CA VAL A 1195 40.77 18.23 -6.28
C VAL A 1195 41.93 19.01 -5.67
N TRP A 1196 42.56 18.45 -4.63
CA TRP A 1196 43.81 18.96 -4.05
C TRP A 1196 44.75 17.81 -3.74
N THR A 1197 46.03 17.95 -4.13
CA THR A 1197 47.13 17.08 -3.70
C THR A 1197 48.12 17.81 -2.78
N ASP A 1198 49.00 17.05 -2.12
CA ASP A 1198 49.99 17.61 -1.20
C ASP A 1198 51.03 18.42 -1.99
N GLY A 1199 51.22 19.69 -1.64
CA GLY A 1199 52.18 20.56 -2.33
C GLY A 1199 51.68 21.15 -3.66
N GLU A 1200 50.43 20.93 -4.06
CA GLU A 1200 49.87 21.52 -5.28
C GLU A 1200 49.78 23.07 -5.19
N SER A 1201 49.98 23.74 -6.33
CA SER A 1201 49.83 25.20 -6.46
C SER A 1201 48.78 25.65 -7.48
N SER A 1202 48.06 24.72 -8.12
CA SER A 1202 47.01 25.06 -9.08
C SER A 1202 45.93 25.91 -8.39
N SER A 1203 45.27 26.78 -9.15
CA SER A 1203 44.09 27.53 -8.69
C SER A 1203 42.83 27.20 -9.49
N LYS A 1204 42.93 26.19 -10.37
CA LYS A 1204 41.91 25.84 -11.35
C LYS A 1204 40.72 25.16 -10.69
N TRP A 1205 39.53 25.59 -11.11
CA TRP A 1205 38.26 24.95 -10.79
C TRP A 1205 37.66 24.48 -12.12
N HIS A 1206 37.12 23.28 -12.11
CA HIS A 1206 36.53 22.67 -13.29
C HIS A 1206 35.04 22.94 -13.29
N VAL A 1207 34.55 23.51 -14.39
CA VAL A 1207 33.13 23.83 -14.55
C VAL A 1207 32.58 22.98 -15.68
N GLY A 1208 31.48 22.29 -15.39
CA GLY A 1208 30.68 21.56 -16.36
C GLY A 1208 29.27 22.10 -16.37
N TYR A 1209 28.67 22.26 -17.53
CA TYR A 1209 27.32 22.79 -17.65
C TYR A 1209 26.57 22.12 -18.79
N GLY A 1210 25.25 22.15 -18.73
CA GLY A 1210 24.47 21.46 -19.74
C GLY A 1210 22.99 21.50 -19.44
N GLY A 1211 22.29 20.59 -20.10
CA GLY A 1211 20.86 20.44 -19.93
C GLY A 1211 20.35 19.16 -20.54
N GLY A 1212 19.06 18.93 -20.38
CA GLY A 1212 18.43 17.69 -20.76
C GLY A 1212 16.93 17.74 -20.67
N VAL A 1213 16.34 16.59 -20.95
CA VAL A 1213 14.92 16.32 -20.75
C VAL A 1213 14.80 15.26 -19.66
N TRP A 1214 13.73 15.36 -18.87
CA TRP A 1214 13.36 14.32 -17.93
C TRP A 1214 11.90 13.97 -18.13
N LEU A 1215 11.59 12.70 -17.95
CA LEU A 1215 10.25 12.14 -18.00
C LEU A 1215 10.02 11.41 -16.69
N ASN A 1216 9.08 11.90 -15.89
CA ASN A 1216 8.59 11.18 -14.73
C ASN A 1216 7.35 10.37 -15.16
N ILE A 1217 7.47 9.04 -15.16
CA ILE A 1217 6.45 8.11 -15.60
C ILE A 1217 5.69 7.66 -14.36
N VAL A 1218 4.38 7.94 -14.32
CA VAL A 1218 3.49 7.50 -13.22
C VAL A 1218 3.93 8.02 -11.84
N ASP A 1219 4.68 9.12 -11.81
CA ASP A 1219 5.29 9.70 -10.60
C ASP A 1219 6.20 8.75 -9.79
N GLU A 1220 6.57 7.59 -10.36
CA GLU A 1220 7.44 6.57 -9.72
C GLU A 1220 8.77 6.37 -10.47
N VAL A 1221 8.76 6.43 -11.80
CA VAL A 1221 9.96 6.14 -12.61
C VAL A 1221 10.41 7.39 -13.34
N LEU A 1222 11.44 8.03 -12.81
CA LEU A 1222 12.06 9.18 -13.45
C LEU A 1222 13.20 8.74 -14.36
N VAL A 1223 13.10 9.07 -15.65
CA VAL A 1223 14.17 8.88 -16.64
C VAL A 1223 14.67 10.25 -17.08
N ASN A 1224 15.99 10.45 -17.05
CA ASN A 1224 16.61 11.66 -17.58
C ASN A 1224 17.52 11.35 -18.78
N PHE A 1225 17.59 12.31 -19.70
CA PHE A 1225 18.53 12.34 -20.82
C PHE A 1225 19.20 13.71 -20.82
N THR A 1226 20.51 13.75 -20.56
CA THR A 1226 21.27 14.99 -20.40
C THR A 1226 22.48 15.03 -21.32
N THR A 1227 22.83 16.24 -21.77
CA THR A 1227 24.10 16.54 -22.41
C THR A 1227 24.88 17.49 -21.51
N GLY A 1228 26.11 17.12 -21.16
CA GLY A 1228 27.05 17.95 -20.42
C GLY A 1228 28.20 18.41 -21.32
N LYS A 1229 28.60 19.67 -21.16
CA LYS A 1229 29.71 20.28 -21.87
C LYS A 1229 30.74 20.82 -20.88
N SER A 1230 32.01 20.64 -21.21
CA SER A 1230 33.15 21.26 -20.54
C SER A 1230 34.04 21.99 -21.56
N ASN A 1231 35.20 22.46 -21.09
CA ASN A 1231 36.30 22.93 -21.94
C ASN A 1231 37.05 21.80 -22.66
N GLU A 1232 36.81 20.54 -22.30
CA GLU A 1232 37.46 19.36 -22.88
C GLU A 1232 36.54 18.69 -23.91
N GLN A 1233 35.37 18.18 -23.49
CA GLN A 1233 34.48 17.38 -24.35
C GLN A 1233 32.99 17.58 -24.03
N ASN A 1234 32.13 16.96 -24.86
CA ASN A 1234 30.68 16.86 -24.65
C ASN A 1234 30.32 15.40 -24.33
N TYR A 1235 29.51 15.18 -23.30
CA TYR A 1235 29.07 13.86 -22.86
C TYR A 1235 27.55 13.76 -22.89
N LEU A 1236 27.04 12.66 -23.42
CA LEU A 1236 25.63 12.28 -23.36
C LEU A 1236 25.44 11.26 -22.23
N SER A 1237 24.42 11.46 -21.41
CA SER A 1237 24.07 10.55 -20.32
C SER A 1237 22.56 10.29 -20.30
N ALA A 1238 22.19 9.05 -20.04
CA ALA A 1238 20.82 8.65 -19.72
C ALA A 1238 20.83 7.87 -18.40
N GLY A 1239 19.80 8.05 -17.58
CA GLY A 1239 19.71 7.38 -16.28
C GLY A 1239 18.33 7.42 -15.65
N LEU A 1240 18.18 6.60 -14.62
CA LEU A 1240 17.03 6.66 -13.71
C LEU A 1240 17.33 7.67 -12.58
N GLY A 1241 16.31 8.39 -12.12
CA GLY A 1241 16.42 9.43 -11.09
C GLY A 1241 17.08 10.72 -11.59
N PHE A 1242 17.12 11.77 -10.77
CA PHE A 1242 17.98 12.93 -11.04
C PHE A 1242 19.43 12.65 -10.66
N PHE A 1243 20.34 13.59 -10.97
CA PHE A 1243 21.76 13.46 -10.63
C PHE A 1243 22.02 13.41 -9.11
N PHE A 1244 21.16 14.08 -8.34
CA PHE A 1244 21.12 14.08 -6.87
C PHE A 1244 19.77 14.55 -6.35
#